data_AF-A0ABD6XYF4-F1
#
_entry.id   AF-A0ABD6XYF4-F1
#
_cell.length_a   1.000
_cell.length_b   1.000
_cell.length_c   1.000
_cell.angle_alpha   90.00
_cell.angle_beta   90.00
_cell.angle_gamma   90.00
#
_symmetry.space_group_name_H-M   'P 1'
#
loop_
_entity.id
_entity.type
_entity.pdbx_description
1 polymer ?
#
loop_
_entity_poly.entity_id
_entity_poly.type
_entity_poly.pdbx_seq_one_letter_code
_entity_poly.pdbx_strand_id
1 'polypeptide(L)'
;MEFDEWMSNVREIELTTGSPLKVTRSVWTIIEKKKWWAAVSHNILESYLNSFCNMAMKVLPSFEDEHENDDFFIFKDSKNNYSKVLKSNITETMALLTNVQDKMRSEVSFAARHKVENVVRKILEGPDWKVWTELNAQLPNIAESSPELFITLLEEKLEKIEGRGGGLFGGESIDFSRKNPATGILWALETLSWNESRLVRCVLLLSALVEFSRFENWPNKPVNSLINVFLPWHSYTNASWLKKKVALRCIKEQFPDVFITLAIALLPNKTQTSFGNSYPQWEDAFVVQAEKGIINEEYWLQINDIAKTLTDFVKEKHEYLTTLIDSIENLPKDSFEEMLSYILISKEDFDEGLNESIYEKLNKLLKKHRRFHESDWAMGEDELSKVEEVVIALQPKSSNNLYASLFSHRDYDLYDDISEDWGVREEKLNEKRIFAVSQIFKDFGFPGLIQFSKEIESQAKLGSVIAQIDNNTINAWVISECFDNVNTDVNEDLLKSFIYSSFHKKGWGWVETTFNSTWKESVKLIFILSLPFQKDVWLFAKRILNREVDYWKLVRVNVHQGKEDISYAIKQLLKVERFEDVFNCFAISKHINNTIDAELASNALMSFVTKNKKEIDASVSHAISEMIESIQRDDSVPVEKKCGVEWAYLKLIIDFSNMEPKYLYKLMANSPENFCEIISKVYRSESESGIEKFVSEKDKEIASNCWSLLHGWNIPPGLSEQGGMDEGIFKEWVDQVKVISSKAGRYDVAMYELGKVLVYTPKDEGGLWINLAVAKEINSPDSKEIRNGFKIEVYNSRGAHIVDVSGAQEIKLSNIWEVRASELETEALTRFASIAREISIEYLRESEQVKFRYPL
;
A
#
# COMPACT_ATOMS: atom_id res chain seq x y z
N MET A 1 -11.94 -39.88 -35.39
CA MET A 1 -13.18 -39.09 -35.40
C MET A 1 -12.77 -37.69 -35.80
N GLU A 2 -13.32 -37.18 -36.90
CA GLU A 2 -13.08 -35.80 -37.31
C GLU A 2 -13.71 -34.85 -36.29
N PHE A 3 -13.17 -33.62 -36.16
CA PHE A 3 -13.62 -32.68 -35.13
C PHE A 3 -15.12 -32.38 -35.23
N ASP A 4 -15.64 -32.26 -36.45
CA ASP A 4 -17.06 -31.97 -36.68
C ASP A 4 -17.97 -33.12 -36.25
N GLU A 5 -17.54 -34.37 -36.48
CA GLU A 5 -18.25 -35.57 -36.03
C GLU A 5 -18.26 -35.68 -34.50
N TRP A 6 -17.12 -35.37 -33.87
CA TRP A 6 -17.03 -35.32 -32.41
C TRP A 6 -17.93 -34.22 -31.82
N MET A 7 -17.88 -33.01 -32.38
CA MET A 7 -18.71 -31.89 -31.94
C MET A 7 -20.22 -32.14 -32.10
N SER A 8 -20.63 -32.87 -33.15
CA SER A 8 -22.02 -33.28 -33.33
C SER A 8 -22.50 -34.15 -32.16
N ASN A 9 -21.72 -35.17 -31.80
CA ASN A 9 -22.04 -36.06 -30.67
C ASN A 9 -22.07 -35.31 -29.34
N VAL A 10 -21.13 -34.38 -29.13
CA VAL A 10 -21.04 -33.57 -27.90
C VAL A 10 -22.25 -32.64 -27.76
N ARG A 11 -22.74 -32.05 -28.87
CA ARG A 11 -23.97 -31.23 -28.88
C ARG A 11 -25.22 -32.04 -28.56
N GLU A 12 -25.33 -33.25 -29.10
CA GLU A 12 -26.46 -34.13 -28.76
C GLU A 12 -26.50 -34.45 -27.27
N ILE A 13 -25.33 -34.70 -26.64
CA ILE A 13 -25.24 -34.94 -25.19
C ILE A 13 -25.63 -33.68 -24.40
N GLU A 14 -25.21 -32.49 -24.84
CA GLU A 14 -25.55 -31.22 -24.17
C GLU A 14 -27.06 -30.96 -24.11
N LEU A 15 -27.79 -31.33 -25.16
CA LEU A 15 -29.24 -31.15 -25.25
C LEU A 15 -30.06 -32.13 -24.39
N THR A 16 -29.42 -33.10 -23.72
CA THR A 16 -30.13 -34.08 -22.88
C THR A 16 -30.50 -33.51 -21.50
N THR A 17 -31.65 -33.92 -20.96
CA THR A 17 -32.08 -33.52 -19.61
C THR A 17 -31.12 -34.05 -18.56
N GLY A 18 -30.52 -33.16 -17.76
CA GLY A 18 -29.48 -33.52 -16.79
C GLY A 18 -28.12 -33.76 -17.41
N SER A 19 -27.83 -33.15 -18.57
CA SER A 19 -26.55 -33.28 -19.27
C SER A 19 -25.34 -33.03 -18.38
N PRO A 20 -24.24 -33.80 -18.55
CA PRO A 20 -22.94 -33.47 -17.95
C PRO A 20 -22.34 -32.17 -18.51
N LEU A 21 -22.81 -31.71 -19.67
CA LEU A 21 -22.19 -30.62 -20.42
C LEU A 21 -23.00 -29.33 -20.27
N LYS A 22 -22.28 -28.22 -20.15
CA LYS A 22 -22.83 -26.87 -20.21
C LYS A 22 -22.00 -26.03 -21.14
N VAL A 23 -22.66 -25.37 -22.08
CA VAL A 23 -22.04 -24.41 -22.99
C VAL A 23 -22.42 -23.01 -22.57
N THR A 24 -21.41 -22.19 -22.29
CA THR A 24 -21.62 -20.76 -22.06
C THR A 24 -20.67 -19.97 -22.95
N ARG A 25 -21.21 -19.12 -23.84
CA ARG A 25 -20.41 -18.26 -24.73
C ARG A 25 -19.29 -19.02 -25.46
N SER A 26 -19.62 -20.17 -26.05
CA SER A 26 -18.69 -21.07 -26.77
C SER A 26 -17.66 -21.81 -25.91
N VAL A 27 -17.71 -21.69 -24.58
CA VAL A 27 -16.90 -22.49 -23.65
C VAL A 27 -17.69 -23.70 -23.20
N TRP A 28 -17.16 -24.89 -23.50
CA TRP A 28 -17.70 -26.18 -23.07
C TRP A 28 -17.16 -26.53 -21.69
N THR A 29 -18.06 -26.82 -20.75
CA THR A 29 -17.71 -27.19 -19.38
C THR A 29 -18.44 -28.47 -18.98
N ILE A 30 -17.78 -29.30 -18.18
CA ILE A 30 -18.41 -30.46 -17.55
C ILE A 30 -18.82 -30.04 -16.13
N ILE A 31 -20.12 -30.07 -15.83
CA ILE A 31 -20.65 -29.82 -14.48
C ILE A 31 -20.41 -31.09 -13.64
N GLU A 32 -20.16 -30.97 -12.32
CA GLU A 32 -20.03 -32.13 -11.43
C GLU A 32 -19.01 -33.19 -11.93
N LYS A 33 -17.82 -32.73 -12.41
CA LYS A 33 -16.78 -33.57 -13.03
C LYS A 33 -16.56 -34.91 -12.31
N LYS A 34 -16.40 -34.91 -10.98
CA LYS A 34 -16.20 -36.13 -10.17
C LYS A 34 -17.32 -37.16 -10.34
N LYS A 35 -18.57 -36.73 -10.31
CA LYS A 35 -19.75 -37.61 -10.43
C LYS A 35 -19.79 -38.27 -11.80
N TRP A 36 -19.58 -37.49 -12.86
CA TRP A 36 -19.62 -38.04 -14.21
C TRP A 36 -18.42 -38.91 -14.51
N TRP A 37 -17.23 -38.54 -14.02
CA TRP A 37 -16.05 -39.41 -14.13
C TRP A 37 -16.28 -40.74 -13.43
N ALA A 38 -16.85 -40.72 -12.22
CA ALA A 38 -17.26 -41.92 -11.50
C ALA A 38 -18.30 -42.77 -12.25
N ALA A 39 -19.20 -42.15 -13.01
CA ALA A 39 -20.22 -42.87 -13.78
C ALA A 39 -19.64 -43.58 -15.01
N VAL A 40 -18.65 -42.97 -15.68
CA VAL A 40 -18.14 -43.47 -16.98
C VAL A 40 -16.76 -44.14 -16.90
N SER A 41 -16.09 -44.08 -15.76
CA SER A 41 -14.71 -44.60 -15.56
C SER A 41 -14.55 -46.08 -15.92
N HIS A 42 -15.61 -46.88 -15.80
CA HIS A 42 -15.60 -48.31 -16.17
C HIS A 42 -15.45 -48.58 -17.68
N ASN A 43 -15.64 -47.55 -18.52
CA ASN A 43 -15.48 -47.59 -19.98
C ASN A 43 -14.12 -47.11 -20.46
N ILE A 44 -13.24 -46.65 -19.56
CA ILE A 44 -11.90 -46.22 -19.92
C ILE A 44 -11.06 -47.45 -20.30
N LEU A 45 -10.50 -47.43 -21.51
CA LEU A 45 -9.59 -48.46 -22.01
C LEU A 45 -8.14 -48.04 -21.80
N GLU A 46 -7.24 -49.02 -21.70
CA GLU A 46 -5.81 -48.76 -21.55
C GLU A 46 -5.22 -47.98 -22.73
N SER A 47 -5.74 -48.19 -23.94
CA SER A 47 -5.35 -47.44 -25.14
C SER A 47 -5.66 -45.94 -25.03
N TYR A 48 -6.75 -45.57 -24.36
CA TYR A 48 -7.11 -44.17 -24.10
C TYR A 48 -6.15 -43.55 -23.08
N LEU A 49 -5.80 -44.28 -22.01
CA LEU A 49 -4.81 -43.84 -21.03
C LEU A 49 -3.44 -43.60 -21.68
N ASN A 50 -2.99 -44.51 -22.56
CA ASN A 50 -1.74 -44.35 -23.30
C ASN A 50 -1.74 -43.08 -24.15
N SER A 51 -2.82 -42.87 -24.90
CA SER A 51 -2.97 -41.71 -25.78
C SER A 51 -2.99 -40.40 -24.98
N PHE A 52 -3.70 -40.39 -23.85
CA PHE A 52 -3.76 -39.24 -22.93
C PHE A 52 -2.40 -38.94 -22.30
N CYS A 53 -1.70 -39.94 -21.76
CA CYS A 53 -0.40 -39.72 -21.11
C CYS A 53 0.66 -39.24 -22.11
N ASN A 54 0.65 -39.76 -23.34
CA ASN A 54 1.52 -39.28 -24.41
C ASN A 54 1.24 -37.81 -24.79
N MET A 55 -0.05 -37.42 -24.81
CA MET A 55 -0.45 -36.02 -25.01
C MET A 55 0.03 -35.14 -23.85
N ALA A 56 -0.16 -35.56 -22.60
CA ALA A 56 0.27 -34.82 -21.42
C ALA A 56 1.79 -34.57 -21.42
N MET A 57 2.60 -35.59 -21.75
CA MET A 57 4.05 -35.46 -21.90
C MET A 57 4.48 -34.52 -23.03
N LYS A 58 3.63 -34.30 -24.03
CA LYS A 58 3.91 -33.36 -25.14
C LYS A 58 3.49 -31.92 -24.79
N VAL A 59 2.33 -31.76 -24.16
CA VAL A 59 1.68 -30.45 -23.97
C VAL A 59 2.22 -29.71 -22.75
N LEU A 60 2.40 -30.40 -21.62
CA LEU A 60 2.77 -29.76 -20.35
C LEU A 60 4.17 -29.10 -20.39
N PRO A 61 5.24 -29.77 -20.88
CA PRO A 61 6.58 -29.18 -20.92
C PRO A 61 6.83 -28.24 -22.13
N SER A 62 5.81 -27.93 -22.94
CA SER A 62 5.96 -27.03 -24.10
C SER A 62 5.94 -25.56 -23.66
N PHE A 63 7.05 -24.86 -23.90
CA PHE A 63 7.25 -23.42 -23.62
C PHE A 63 8.01 -22.76 -24.79
N GLU A 64 7.77 -21.49 -25.08
CA GLU A 64 8.61 -20.71 -26.02
C GLU A 64 9.78 -20.06 -25.26
N ASP A 65 10.91 -19.87 -25.95
CA ASP A 65 11.98 -18.99 -25.47
C ASP A 65 11.59 -17.54 -25.82
N GLU A 66 11.29 -16.73 -24.80
CA GLU A 66 11.07 -15.29 -25.00
C GLU A 66 12.41 -14.63 -25.37
N HIS A 67 12.51 -14.08 -26.58
CA HIS A 67 13.57 -13.14 -26.93
C HIS A 67 13.45 -11.88 -26.06
N GLU A 68 14.60 -11.41 -25.55
CA GLU A 68 14.76 -10.10 -24.93
C GLU A 68 14.31 -8.96 -25.87
N ASN A 69 13.75 -7.92 -25.27
CA ASN A 69 13.21 -6.67 -25.84
C ASN A 69 11.73 -6.71 -26.28
N ASP A 70 10.85 -6.30 -25.37
CA ASP A 70 10.04 -5.08 -25.55
C ASP A 70 9.18 -4.86 -24.30
N ASP A 71 9.55 -3.83 -23.52
CA ASP A 71 8.75 -3.31 -22.42
C ASP A 71 7.49 -2.64 -22.98
N PHE A 72 6.35 -2.81 -22.29
CA PHE A 72 5.03 -2.22 -22.56
C PHE A 72 4.11 -2.92 -23.57
N PHE A 73 3.70 -4.18 -23.35
CA PHE A 73 2.35 -4.63 -23.75
C PHE A 73 1.81 -5.75 -22.83
N ILE A 74 0.83 -5.43 -21.98
CA ILE A 74 0.15 -6.35 -21.05
C ILE A 74 -0.84 -7.32 -21.75
N PHE A 75 -1.00 -7.24 -23.07
CA PHE A 75 -1.87 -8.14 -23.85
C PHE A 75 -1.20 -8.70 -25.11
N LYS A 76 0.06 -9.13 -25.02
CA LYS A 76 0.54 -10.13 -25.98
C LYS A 76 0.11 -11.50 -25.46
N ASP A 77 -0.86 -12.12 -26.12
CA ASP A 77 -1.06 -13.57 -26.00
C ASP A 77 0.29 -14.21 -26.29
N SER A 78 0.91 -14.80 -25.26
CA SER A 78 2.13 -15.56 -25.47
C SER A 78 1.81 -16.64 -26.51
N LYS A 79 2.63 -16.75 -27.55
CA LYS A 79 2.45 -17.74 -28.63
C LYS A 79 2.81 -19.15 -28.12
N ASN A 80 2.37 -19.52 -26.93
CA ASN A 80 2.50 -20.89 -26.47
C ASN A 80 1.71 -21.80 -27.42
N ASN A 81 2.34 -22.86 -27.91
CA ASN A 81 1.70 -23.83 -28.82
C ASN A 81 0.41 -24.45 -28.24
N TYR A 82 0.20 -24.32 -26.93
CA TYR A 82 -0.96 -24.82 -26.21
C TYR A 82 -1.53 -23.80 -25.22
N SER A 83 -2.85 -23.72 -25.13
CA SER A 83 -3.54 -22.79 -24.23
C SER A 83 -3.39 -23.19 -22.76
N LYS A 84 -3.42 -22.19 -21.86
CA LYS A 84 -3.42 -22.42 -20.40
C LYS A 84 -4.62 -23.29 -19.97
N VAL A 85 -5.77 -23.09 -20.60
CA VAL A 85 -6.99 -23.88 -20.34
C VAL A 85 -6.76 -25.36 -20.65
N LEU A 86 -6.07 -25.68 -21.75
CA LEU A 86 -5.74 -27.07 -22.07
C LEU A 86 -4.79 -27.68 -21.03
N LYS A 87 -3.72 -26.96 -20.64
CA LYS A 87 -2.79 -27.43 -19.61
C LYS A 87 -3.50 -27.69 -18.28
N SER A 88 -4.36 -26.77 -17.83
CA SER A 88 -5.16 -26.97 -16.62
C SER A 88 -6.04 -28.21 -16.71
N ASN A 89 -6.84 -28.37 -17.76
CA ASN A 89 -7.72 -29.54 -17.92
C ASN A 89 -6.96 -30.87 -18.00
N ILE A 90 -5.76 -30.90 -18.59
CA ILE A 90 -4.89 -32.09 -18.57
C ILE A 90 -4.53 -32.45 -17.13
N THR A 91 -4.04 -31.49 -16.35
CA THR A 91 -3.64 -31.76 -14.95
C THR A 91 -4.82 -32.11 -14.04
N GLU A 92 -5.99 -31.50 -14.24
CA GLU A 92 -7.23 -31.89 -13.57
C GLU A 92 -7.62 -33.34 -13.90
N THR A 93 -7.51 -33.72 -15.18
CA THR A 93 -7.80 -35.09 -15.62
C THR A 93 -6.81 -36.10 -15.01
N MET A 94 -5.53 -35.74 -14.90
CA MET A 94 -4.53 -36.55 -14.20
C MET A 94 -4.93 -36.79 -12.74
N ALA A 95 -5.32 -35.74 -12.01
CA ALA A 95 -5.77 -35.86 -10.63
C ALA A 95 -7.07 -36.68 -10.50
N LEU A 96 -8.02 -36.50 -11.41
CA LEU A 96 -9.25 -37.30 -11.47
C LEU A 96 -8.98 -38.79 -11.73
N LEU A 97 -8.03 -39.12 -12.61
CA LEU A 97 -7.68 -40.51 -12.93
C LEU A 97 -7.14 -41.27 -11.71
N THR A 98 -6.38 -40.59 -10.84
CA THR A 98 -5.79 -41.23 -9.65
C THR A 98 -6.74 -41.24 -8.45
N ASN A 99 -7.68 -40.31 -8.37
CA ASN A 99 -8.63 -40.21 -7.25
C ASN A 99 -9.94 -41.02 -7.46
N VAL A 100 -10.32 -41.37 -8.69
CA VAL A 100 -11.57 -42.12 -9.00
C VAL A 100 -11.29 -43.60 -9.38
N GLN A 101 -10.09 -44.08 -9.07
CA GLN A 101 -9.56 -45.37 -9.52
C GLN A 101 -10.37 -46.60 -9.03
N ASP A 102 -11.06 -46.49 -7.88
CA ASP A 102 -11.85 -47.59 -7.30
C ASP A 102 -13.12 -47.88 -8.10
N LYS A 103 -13.49 -46.97 -9.01
CA LYS A 103 -14.64 -47.09 -9.92
C LYS A 103 -14.23 -47.50 -11.34
N MET A 104 -12.95 -47.77 -11.57
CA MET A 104 -12.42 -48.31 -12.84
C MET A 104 -12.35 -49.84 -12.80
N ARG A 105 -12.19 -50.47 -13.96
CA ARG A 105 -11.80 -51.89 -14.03
C ARG A 105 -10.44 -52.07 -13.36
N SER A 106 -10.25 -53.12 -12.57
CA SER A 106 -9.06 -53.34 -11.74
C SER A 106 -7.74 -53.25 -12.52
N GLU A 107 -7.68 -53.83 -13.72
CA GLU A 107 -6.47 -53.81 -14.58
C GLU A 107 -6.14 -52.38 -15.08
N VAL A 108 -7.18 -51.62 -15.43
CA VAL A 108 -7.05 -50.23 -15.93
C VAL A 108 -6.71 -49.26 -14.80
N SER A 109 -7.25 -49.50 -13.61
CA SER A 109 -7.01 -48.72 -12.39
C SER A 109 -5.52 -48.67 -12.02
N PHE A 110 -4.86 -49.85 -11.96
CA PHE A 110 -3.42 -49.93 -11.69
C PHE A 110 -2.59 -49.26 -12.80
N ALA A 111 -2.95 -49.48 -14.06
CA ALA A 111 -2.29 -48.85 -15.20
C ALA A 111 -2.43 -47.32 -15.18
N ALA A 112 -3.58 -46.77 -14.78
CA ALA A 112 -3.80 -45.33 -14.71
C ALA A 112 -2.84 -44.65 -13.72
N ARG A 113 -2.73 -45.19 -12.49
CA ARG A 113 -1.84 -44.64 -11.45
C ARG A 113 -0.38 -44.63 -11.90
N HIS A 114 0.13 -45.77 -12.35
CA HIS A 114 1.53 -45.89 -12.78
C HIS A 114 1.85 -44.98 -13.98
N LYS A 115 0.91 -44.85 -14.93
CA LYS A 115 1.12 -44.00 -16.10
C LYS A 115 1.09 -42.52 -15.77
N VAL A 116 0.16 -42.07 -14.92
CA VAL A 116 0.12 -40.67 -14.45
C VAL A 116 1.38 -40.35 -13.64
N GLU A 117 1.81 -41.24 -12.75
CA GLU A 117 3.05 -41.08 -11.99
C GLU A 117 4.27 -40.93 -12.92
N ASN A 118 4.37 -41.74 -13.98
CA ASN A 118 5.43 -41.63 -14.98
C ASN A 118 5.38 -40.28 -15.75
N VAL A 119 4.18 -39.73 -16.01
CA VAL A 119 4.02 -38.39 -16.59
C VAL A 119 4.55 -37.33 -15.61
N VAL A 120 4.15 -37.37 -14.34
CA VAL A 120 4.64 -36.43 -13.30
C VAL A 120 6.16 -36.49 -13.20
N ARG A 121 6.72 -37.70 -13.11
CA ARG A 121 8.17 -37.93 -13.04
C ARG A 121 8.89 -37.27 -14.21
N LYS A 122 8.51 -37.59 -15.45
CA LYS A 122 9.17 -37.06 -16.64
C LYS A 122 9.07 -35.53 -16.78
N ILE A 123 8.01 -34.92 -16.27
CA ILE A 123 7.84 -33.47 -16.33
C ILE A 123 8.72 -32.77 -15.28
N LEU A 124 8.77 -33.29 -14.05
CA LEU A 124 9.36 -32.59 -12.90
C LEU A 124 10.81 -32.99 -12.55
N GLU A 125 11.27 -34.17 -12.99
CA GLU A 125 12.60 -34.75 -12.66
C GLU A 125 13.77 -34.02 -13.36
N GLY A 126 13.51 -33.31 -14.47
CA GLY A 126 14.53 -32.58 -15.22
C GLY A 126 15.27 -31.54 -14.37
N PRO A 127 16.55 -31.18 -14.67
CA PRO A 127 17.38 -30.37 -13.79
C PRO A 127 16.91 -28.91 -13.64
N ASP A 128 16.16 -28.38 -14.60
CA ASP A 128 15.73 -26.98 -14.68
C ASP A 128 14.49 -26.66 -13.81
N TRP A 129 14.46 -25.48 -13.18
CA TRP A 129 13.31 -24.93 -12.44
C TRP A 129 12.28 -24.25 -13.35
N LYS A 130 12.61 -24.00 -14.62
CA LYS A 130 11.71 -23.38 -15.61
C LYS A 130 10.37 -24.11 -15.72
N VAL A 131 10.38 -25.45 -15.69
CA VAL A 131 9.13 -26.25 -15.76
C VAL A 131 8.21 -26.00 -14.56
N TRP A 132 8.77 -25.89 -13.35
CA TRP A 132 8.01 -25.61 -12.12
C TRP A 132 7.41 -24.20 -12.15
N THR A 133 8.17 -23.23 -12.66
CA THR A 133 7.73 -21.84 -12.83
C THR A 133 6.63 -21.70 -13.88
N GLU A 134 6.77 -22.40 -15.01
CA GLU A 134 5.80 -22.31 -16.10
C GLU A 134 4.49 -23.06 -15.81
N LEU A 135 4.56 -24.15 -15.04
CA LEU A 135 3.40 -24.92 -14.59
C LEU A 135 2.83 -24.43 -13.25
N ASN A 136 3.22 -23.23 -12.78
CA ASN A 136 2.88 -22.68 -11.47
C ASN A 136 1.38 -22.84 -11.11
N ALA A 137 0.47 -22.44 -12.02
CA ALA A 137 -0.97 -22.55 -11.77
C ALA A 137 -1.50 -24.00 -11.80
N GLN A 138 -0.74 -24.94 -12.36
CA GLN A 138 -1.10 -26.36 -12.50
C GLN A 138 -0.47 -27.25 -11.42
N LEU A 139 0.53 -26.76 -10.68
CA LEU A 139 1.24 -27.53 -9.65
C LEU A 139 0.29 -28.18 -8.61
N PRO A 140 -0.78 -27.53 -8.11
CA PRO A 140 -1.69 -28.18 -7.15
C PRO A 140 -2.35 -29.45 -7.71
N ASN A 141 -2.82 -29.42 -8.96
CA ASN A 141 -3.40 -30.60 -9.61
C ASN A 141 -2.35 -31.68 -9.90
N ILE A 142 -1.12 -31.29 -10.27
CA ILE A 142 -0.02 -32.24 -10.47
C ILE A 142 0.33 -32.92 -9.13
N ALA A 143 0.38 -32.16 -8.05
CA ALA A 143 0.61 -32.66 -6.71
C ALA A 143 -0.48 -33.64 -6.26
N GLU A 144 -1.76 -33.30 -6.43
CA GLU A 144 -2.88 -34.21 -6.12
C GLU A 144 -2.88 -35.47 -7.02
N SER A 145 -2.32 -35.40 -8.23
CA SER A 145 -2.26 -36.55 -9.13
C SER A 145 -1.26 -37.61 -8.68
N SER A 146 -0.12 -37.21 -8.10
CA SER A 146 0.89 -38.13 -7.56
C SER A 146 1.58 -37.53 -6.32
N PRO A 147 0.90 -37.53 -5.16
CA PRO A 147 1.34 -36.78 -3.97
C PRO A 147 2.72 -37.15 -3.47
N GLU A 148 2.97 -38.45 -3.25
CA GLU A 148 4.24 -38.91 -2.69
C GLU A 148 5.41 -38.65 -3.62
N LEU A 149 5.22 -38.86 -4.93
CA LEU A 149 6.25 -38.58 -5.92
C LEU A 149 6.53 -37.09 -6.02
N PHE A 150 5.49 -36.25 -6.02
CA PHE A 150 5.65 -34.80 -6.07
C PHE A 150 6.49 -34.29 -4.90
N ILE A 151 6.18 -34.74 -3.67
CA ILE A 151 6.94 -34.41 -2.47
C ILE A 151 8.39 -34.88 -2.61
N THR A 152 8.63 -36.14 -3.01
CA THR A 152 10.00 -36.67 -3.18
C THR A 152 10.80 -35.88 -4.23
N LEU A 153 10.21 -35.54 -5.37
CA LEU A 153 10.89 -34.78 -6.41
C LEU A 153 11.20 -33.35 -5.96
N LEU A 154 10.33 -32.75 -5.15
CA LEU A 154 10.57 -31.42 -4.57
C LEU A 154 11.68 -31.47 -3.51
N GLU A 155 11.70 -32.48 -2.63
CA GLU A 155 12.78 -32.73 -1.67
C GLU A 155 14.15 -32.83 -2.40
N GLU A 156 14.25 -33.73 -3.38
CA GLU A 156 15.47 -33.92 -4.18
C GLU A 156 15.92 -32.63 -4.92
N LYS A 157 14.95 -31.78 -5.28
CA LYS A 157 15.20 -30.51 -5.96
C LYS A 157 15.74 -29.45 -5.02
N LEU A 158 15.19 -29.33 -3.81
CA LEU A 158 15.64 -28.38 -2.80
C LEU A 158 17.03 -28.73 -2.26
N GLU A 159 17.31 -30.01 -1.98
CA GLU A 159 18.63 -30.48 -1.54
C GLU A 159 19.75 -30.09 -2.53
N LYS A 160 19.47 -30.11 -3.84
CA LYS A 160 20.43 -29.72 -4.88
C LYS A 160 20.70 -28.21 -4.93
N ILE A 161 19.80 -27.38 -4.40
CA ILE A 161 19.99 -25.92 -4.30
C ILE A 161 20.83 -25.56 -3.08
N GLU A 162 20.54 -26.18 -1.93
CA GLU A 162 21.32 -26.03 -0.69
C GLU A 162 22.81 -26.25 -0.94
N GLY A 163 23.16 -27.32 -1.67
CA GLY A 163 24.55 -27.64 -2.02
C GLY A 163 25.25 -26.65 -2.96
N ARG A 164 24.54 -25.65 -3.51
CA ARG A 164 25.08 -24.68 -4.50
C ARG A 164 25.05 -23.22 -4.03
N GLY A 165 24.53 -22.92 -2.84
CA GLY A 165 24.46 -21.55 -2.31
C GLY A 165 23.67 -20.56 -3.18
N GLY A 166 22.83 -21.06 -4.09
CA GLY A 166 22.00 -20.26 -4.99
C GLY A 166 20.59 -20.06 -4.43
N GLY A 167 19.97 -18.91 -4.69
CA GLY A 167 18.53 -18.74 -4.39
C GLY A 167 17.66 -19.69 -5.23
N LEU A 168 16.45 -20.02 -4.73
CA LEU A 168 15.53 -21.03 -5.26
C LEU A 168 15.23 -20.91 -6.78
N PHE A 169 15.47 -19.74 -7.38
CA PHE A 169 15.11 -19.39 -8.76
C PHE A 169 16.23 -18.74 -9.59
N GLY A 170 17.49 -18.81 -9.14
CA GLY A 170 18.63 -18.20 -9.85
C GLY A 170 18.72 -16.68 -9.64
N GLY A 171 19.92 -16.18 -9.37
CA GLY A 171 20.16 -14.75 -9.13
C GLY A 171 20.36 -13.98 -10.43
N GLU A 172 19.54 -12.96 -10.64
CA GLU A 172 19.87 -11.59 -11.09
C GLU A 172 18.53 -10.82 -11.21
N SER A 173 18.46 -9.65 -10.56
CA SER A 173 17.34 -8.67 -10.54
C SER A 173 15.97 -9.16 -11.06
N ILE A 174 15.14 -9.70 -10.16
CA ILE A 174 13.73 -9.93 -10.46
C ILE A 174 13.01 -8.59 -10.39
N ASP A 175 12.65 -8.08 -11.57
CA ASP A 175 11.76 -6.95 -11.76
C ASP A 175 10.41 -7.22 -11.07
N PHE A 176 9.94 -6.26 -10.26
CA PHE A 176 8.80 -6.37 -9.35
C PHE A 176 7.44 -6.61 -10.04
N SER A 177 7.44 -6.67 -11.38
CA SER A 177 6.28 -6.79 -12.26
C SER A 177 6.02 -8.21 -12.80
N ARG A 178 6.95 -9.17 -12.62
CA ARG A 178 6.85 -10.52 -13.22
C ARG A 178 6.36 -11.60 -12.24
N LYS A 179 5.55 -12.53 -12.78
CA LYS A 179 4.82 -13.61 -12.09
C LYS A 179 5.68 -14.37 -11.06
N ASN A 180 5.14 -14.55 -9.86
CA ASN A 180 5.78 -15.27 -8.77
C ASN A 180 5.79 -16.80 -9.00
N PRO A 181 6.97 -17.44 -9.18
CA PRO A 181 7.09 -18.87 -9.45
C PRO A 181 6.86 -19.78 -8.23
N ALA A 182 6.87 -19.23 -7.00
CA ALA A 182 6.75 -20.02 -5.78
C ALA A 182 5.29 -20.29 -5.37
N THR A 183 4.34 -19.47 -5.84
CA THR A 183 2.94 -19.52 -5.37
C THR A 183 2.26 -20.87 -5.61
N GLY A 184 2.54 -21.51 -6.74
CA GLY A 184 2.01 -22.83 -7.09
C GLY A 184 2.61 -23.96 -6.26
N ILE A 185 3.88 -23.85 -5.86
CA ILE A 185 4.53 -24.79 -4.94
C ILE A 185 3.89 -24.68 -3.56
N LEU A 186 3.64 -23.44 -3.09
CA LEU A 186 2.94 -23.19 -1.83
C LEU A 186 1.54 -23.81 -1.86
N TRP A 187 0.74 -23.51 -2.87
CA TRP A 187 -0.61 -24.09 -3.01
C TRP A 187 -0.58 -25.62 -3.10
N ALA A 188 0.40 -26.21 -3.77
CA ALA A 188 0.56 -27.66 -3.82
C ALA A 188 0.85 -28.25 -2.43
N LEU A 189 1.81 -27.69 -1.68
CA LEU A 189 2.15 -28.15 -0.33
C LEU A 189 1.01 -27.92 0.67
N GLU A 190 0.34 -26.78 0.57
CA GLU A 190 -0.89 -26.48 1.31
C GLU A 190 -1.95 -27.56 1.06
N THR A 191 -2.26 -27.84 -0.21
CA THR A 191 -3.22 -28.88 -0.60
C THR A 191 -2.82 -30.26 -0.05
N LEU A 192 -1.56 -30.67 -0.20
CA LEU A 192 -1.10 -31.99 0.27
C LEU A 192 -1.06 -32.10 1.80
N SER A 193 -0.91 -30.99 2.52
CA SER A 193 -0.85 -30.96 3.99
C SER A 193 -2.18 -31.32 4.68
N TRP A 194 -3.29 -31.36 3.94
CA TRP A 194 -4.58 -31.81 4.46
C TRP A 194 -4.59 -33.29 4.85
N ASN A 195 -3.74 -34.10 4.23
CA ASN A 195 -3.62 -35.53 4.56
C ASN A 195 -2.63 -35.73 5.73
N GLU A 196 -3.11 -36.29 6.84
CA GLU A 196 -2.32 -36.50 8.07
C GLU A 196 -1.01 -37.28 7.83
N SER A 197 -1.00 -38.23 6.89
CA SER A 197 0.20 -39.02 6.57
C SER A 197 1.31 -38.19 5.92
N ARG A 198 0.95 -37.14 5.18
CA ARG A 198 1.85 -36.27 4.40
C ARG A 198 2.26 -35.00 5.14
N LEU A 199 1.52 -34.62 6.19
CA LEU A 199 1.69 -33.35 6.92
C LEU A 199 3.15 -33.05 7.24
N VAL A 200 3.87 -33.99 7.88
CA VAL A 200 5.23 -33.76 8.36
C VAL A 200 6.18 -33.41 7.21
N ARG A 201 6.13 -34.15 6.10
CA ARG A 201 6.98 -33.87 4.93
C ARG A 201 6.64 -32.51 4.31
N CYS A 202 5.34 -32.19 4.22
CA CYS A 202 4.89 -30.91 3.65
C CYS A 202 5.35 -29.72 4.50
N VAL A 203 5.24 -29.78 5.84
CA VAL A 203 5.66 -28.66 6.69
C VAL A 203 7.18 -28.52 6.76
N LEU A 204 7.95 -29.60 6.63
CA LEU A 204 9.41 -29.53 6.53
C LEU A 204 9.84 -28.87 5.22
N LEU A 205 9.20 -29.20 4.09
CA LEU A 205 9.42 -28.51 2.82
C LEU A 205 9.02 -27.03 2.89
N LEU A 206 7.88 -26.70 3.50
CA LEU A 206 7.50 -25.31 3.73
C LEU A 206 8.51 -24.58 4.62
N SER A 207 9.06 -25.23 5.63
CA SER A 207 10.08 -24.66 6.52
C SER A 207 11.40 -24.40 5.76
N ALA A 208 11.84 -25.35 4.94
CA ALA A 208 12.98 -25.16 4.06
C ALA A 208 12.77 -23.95 3.13
N LEU A 209 11.57 -23.80 2.54
CA LEU A 209 11.22 -22.64 1.72
C LEU A 209 11.24 -21.30 2.50
N VAL A 210 10.98 -21.30 3.81
CA VAL A 210 11.13 -20.10 4.67
C VAL A 210 12.60 -19.69 4.80
N GLU A 211 13.53 -20.64 4.90
CA GLU A 211 14.96 -20.32 5.02
C GLU A 211 15.58 -19.84 3.71
N PHE A 212 15.16 -20.36 2.55
CA PHE A 212 15.65 -19.89 1.23
C PHE A 212 15.13 -18.51 0.82
N SER A 213 14.17 -17.98 1.57
CA SER A 213 13.27 -16.93 1.16
C SER A 213 13.82 -15.54 1.48
N ARG A 214 14.15 -14.74 0.45
CA ARG A 214 14.23 -13.26 0.53
C ARG A 214 12.88 -12.62 0.17
N PHE A 215 11.77 -13.14 0.68
CA PHE A 215 10.40 -12.77 0.26
C PHE A 215 9.81 -11.57 1.02
N GLU A 216 10.60 -10.55 1.34
CA GLU A 216 10.17 -9.43 2.20
C GLU A 216 8.90 -8.72 1.67
N ASN A 217 8.76 -8.60 0.34
CA ASN A 217 7.69 -7.85 -0.33
C ASN A 217 6.51 -8.70 -0.85
N TRP A 218 6.37 -9.96 -0.44
CA TRP A 218 5.34 -10.85 -1.00
C TRP A 218 4.09 -10.95 -0.11
N PRO A 219 2.86 -10.85 -0.68
CA PRO A 219 1.62 -11.03 0.08
C PRO A 219 1.43 -12.45 0.63
N ASN A 220 1.83 -13.48 -0.13
CA ASN A 220 1.71 -14.88 0.28
C ASN A 220 3.10 -15.49 0.55
N LYS A 221 3.48 -15.60 1.84
CA LYS A 221 4.79 -16.08 2.29
C LYS A 221 4.68 -17.55 2.77
N PRO A 222 5.72 -18.40 2.59
CA PRO A 222 5.68 -19.79 3.05
C PRO A 222 5.38 -19.94 4.55
N VAL A 223 5.82 -18.97 5.37
CA VAL A 223 5.52 -18.93 6.81
C VAL A 223 4.02 -18.80 7.09
N ASN A 224 3.25 -18.11 6.23
CA ASN A 224 1.80 -17.98 6.40
C ASN A 224 1.10 -19.34 6.19
N SER A 225 1.55 -20.12 5.21
CA SER A 225 1.05 -21.48 4.97
C SER A 225 1.30 -22.37 6.20
N LEU A 226 2.49 -22.26 6.83
CA LEU A 226 2.82 -22.95 8.08
C LEU A 226 1.91 -22.49 9.23
N ILE A 227 1.78 -21.18 9.46
CA ILE A 227 0.92 -20.63 10.51
C ILE A 227 -0.49 -21.19 10.36
N ASN A 228 -1.08 -21.12 9.16
CA ASN A 228 -2.41 -21.65 8.86
C ASN A 228 -2.57 -23.14 9.20
N VAL A 229 -1.57 -23.98 8.92
CA VAL A 229 -1.62 -25.41 9.28
C VAL A 229 -1.76 -25.64 10.79
N PHE A 230 -1.10 -24.80 11.59
CA PHE A 230 -1.01 -24.95 13.05
C PHE A 230 -1.93 -24.04 13.85
N LEU A 231 -2.77 -23.23 13.21
CA LEU A 231 -3.67 -22.29 13.89
C LEU A 231 -4.52 -22.99 14.97
N PRO A 232 -4.45 -22.54 16.24
CA PRO A 232 -5.16 -23.20 17.34
C PRO A 232 -6.68 -22.94 17.32
N TRP A 233 -7.12 -21.89 16.62
CA TRP A 233 -8.52 -21.46 16.55
C TRP A 233 -9.23 -21.86 15.24
N HIS A 234 -8.50 -22.38 14.24
CA HIS A 234 -9.06 -22.94 13.01
C HIS A 234 -8.11 -23.96 12.37
N SER A 235 -8.61 -25.12 11.92
CA SER A 235 -7.76 -26.14 11.30
C SER A 235 -7.85 -26.14 9.78
N TYR A 236 -6.74 -25.85 9.10
CA TYR A 236 -6.59 -26.00 7.63
C TYR A 236 -5.93 -27.34 7.23
N THR A 237 -6.19 -28.38 8.02
CA THR A 237 -5.74 -29.76 7.78
C THR A 237 -6.60 -30.73 8.59
N ASN A 238 -6.68 -32.00 8.17
CA ASN A 238 -7.37 -33.06 8.91
C ASN A 238 -6.45 -33.79 9.91
N ALA A 239 -5.21 -33.34 10.08
CA ALA A 239 -4.28 -33.94 11.02
C ALA A 239 -4.69 -33.70 12.48
N SER A 240 -4.59 -34.76 13.30
CA SER A 240 -4.81 -34.68 14.74
C SER A 240 -3.82 -33.72 15.42
N TRP A 241 -4.19 -33.18 16.59
CA TRP A 241 -3.26 -32.39 17.40
C TRP A 241 -1.98 -33.17 17.74
N LEU A 242 -2.09 -34.48 17.99
CA LEU A 242 -0.92 -35.35 18.21
C LEU A 242 0.04 -35.32 17.02
N LYS A 243 -0.47 -35.39 15.79
CA LYS A 243 0.37 -35.32 14.59
C LYS A 243 0.96 -33.92 14.39
N LYS A 244 0.19 -32.87 14.64
CA LYS A 244 0.69 -31.48 14.62
C LYS A 244 1.85 -31.29 15.63
N LYS A 245 1.76 -31.85 16.83
CA LYS A 245 2.88 -31.83 17.79
C LYS A 245 4.13 -32.53 17.28
N VAL A 246 3.98 -33.69 16.65
CA VAL A 246 5.13 -34.37 16.02
C VAL A 246 5.75 -33.49 14.93
N ALA A 247 4.92 -32.84 14.12
CA ALA A 247 5.36 -31.94 13.06
C ALA A 247 6.11 -30.72 13.63
N LEU A 248 5.56 -30.04 14.66
CA LEU A 248 6.23 -28.94 15.36
C LEU A 248 7.58 -29.35 15.94
N ARG A 249 7.66 -30.55 16.54
CA ARG A 249 8.93 -31.08 17.04
C ARG A 249 9.93 -31.32 15.90
N CYS A 250 9.51 -31.85 14.76
CA CYS A 250 10.39 -32.00 13.61
C CYS A 250 10.92 -30.64 13.10
N ILE A 251 10.06 -29.60 13.08
CA ILE A 251 10.48 -28.24 12.73
C ILE A 251 11.46 -27.68 13.78
N LYS A 252 11.18 -27.86 15.09
CA LYS A 252 12.09 -27.44 16.17
C LYS A 252 13.50 -28.02 15.99
N GLU A 253 13.61 -29.30 15.65
CA GLU A 253 14.91 -29.98 15.52
C GLU A 253 15.66 -29.61 14.23
N GLN A 254 14.95 -29.41 13.11
CA GLN A 254 15.57 -29.19 11.79
C GLN A 254 15.69 -27.71 11.39
N PHE A 255 14.73 -26.88 11.80
CA PHE A 255 14.59 -25.46 11.43
C PHE A 255 14.30 -24.58 12.66
N PRO A 256 15.28 -24.39 13.58
CA PRO A 256 15.09 -23.67 14.85
C PRO A 256 14.54 -22.25 14.71
N ASP A 257 15.04 -21.48 13.72
CA ASP A 257 14.60 -20.10 13.45
C ASP A 257 13.16 -20.03 12.94
N VAL A 258 12.78 -21.00 12.11
CA VAL A 258 11.40 -21.15 11.61
C VAL A 258 10.48 -21.55 12.76
N PHE A 259 10.92 -22.47 13.62
CA PHE A 259 10.16 -22.91 14.78
C PHE A 259 9.83 -21.75 15.72
N ILE A 260 10.80 -20.92 16.10
CA ILE A 260 10.53 -19.82 17.02
C ILE A 260 9.55 -18.80 16.41
N THR A 261 9.74 -18.47 15.13
CA THR A 261 8.86 -17.55 14.41
C THR A 261 7.43 -18.09 14.37
N LEU A 262 7.28 -19.38 14.04
CA LEU A 262 5.99 -20.07 13.99
C LEU A 262 5.34 -20.14 15.37
N ALA A 263 6.05 -20.63 16.38
CA ALA A 263 5.51 -20.81 17.73
C ALA A 263 5.05 -19.48 18.35
N ILE A 264 5.82 -18.39 18.16
CA ILE A 264 5.41 -17.04 18.57
C ILE A 264 4.14 -16.61 17.82
N ALA A 265 4.07 -16.80 16.50
CA ALA A 265 2.91 -16.42 15.72
C ALA A 265 1.62 -17.17 16.13
N LEU A 266 1.76 -18.35 16.73
CA LEU A 266 0.64 -19.17 17.23
C LEU A 266 0.21 -18.80 18.66
N LEU A 267 0.94 -17.94 19.37
CA LEU A 267 0.54 -17.46 20.70
C LEU A 267 -0.75 -16.62 20.63
N PRO A 268 -1.51 -16.54 21.74
CA PRO A 268 -2.68 -15.68 21.85
C PRO A 268 -2.44 -14.26 21.34
N ASN A 269 -3.41 -13.72 20.60
CA ASN A 269 -3.42 -12.37 20.04
C ASN A 269 -2.33 -12.05 18.99
N LYS A 270 -1.45 -12.98 18.62
CA LYS A 270 -0.43 -12.75 17.57
C LYS A 270 -0.97 -12.93 16.16
N THR A 271 -1.69 -14.03 15.89
CA THR A 271 -2.38 -14.24 14.61
C THR A 271 -3.88 -14.38 14.84
N GLN A 272 -4.63 -13.35 14.45
CA GLN A 272 -6.08 -13.27 14.63
C GLN A 272 -6.87 -13.29 13.30
N THR A 273 -6.17 -13.25 12.17
CA THR A 273 -6.77 -13.31 10.84
C THR A 273 -6.05 -14.35 10.00
N SER A 274 -6.79 -14.97 9.09
CA SER A 274 -6.24 -15.91 8.11
C SER A 274 -7.01 -15.80 6.79
N PHE A 275 -6.28 -15.92 5.68
CA PHE A 275 -6.85 -16.04 4.34
C PHE A 275 -7.00 -17.52 3.91
N GLY A 276 -6.66 -18.46 4.80
CA GLY A 276 -6.69 -19.89 4.56
C GLY A 276 -5.58 -20.42 3.66
N ASN A 277 -5.57 -21.75 3.55
CA ASN A 277 -4.68 -22.51 2.67
C ASN A 277 -5.48 -23.11 1.52
N SER A 278 -4.80 -23.35 0.38
CA SER A 278 -5.32 -24.19 -0.68
C SER A 278 -5.76 -25.56 -0.14
N TYR A 279 -6.85 -26.10 -0.68
CA TYR A 279 -7.45 -27.36 -0.24
C TYR A 279 -7.57 -28.38 -1.38
N PRO A 280 -7.61 -29.70 -1.09
CA PRO A 280 -7.76 -30.74 -2.10
C PRO A 280 -9.05 -30.60 -2.90
N GLN A 281 -8.92 -30.47 -4.22
CA GLN A 281 -10.06 -30.44 -5.13
C GLN A 281 -10.58 -31.85 -5.41
N TRP A 282 -9.70 -32.87 -5.42
CA TRP A 282 -9.99 -34.19 -5.98
C TRP A 282 -10.06 -35.32 -4.95
N GLU A 283 -9.40 -35.18 -3.79
CA GLU A 283 -9.40 -36.18 -2.71
C GLU A 283 -10.69 -36.05 -1.84
N ASP A 284 -11.72 -36.89 -2.09
CA ASP A 284 -13.08 -36.77 -1.51
C ASP A 284 -13.15 -36.83 0.03
N ALA A 285 -12.19 -37.48 0.69
CA ALA A 285 -12.23 -37.70 2.14
C ALA A 285 -11.92 -36.42 2.97
N PHE A 286 -11.55 -35.30 2.34
CA PHE A 286 -10.94 -34.16 3.04
C PHE A 286 -11.77 -32.87 3.06
N VAL A 287 -12.87 -32.80 2.29
CA VAL A 287 -13.72 -31.58 2.18
C VAL A 287 -14.69 -31.40 3.36
N VAL A 288 -15.05 -32.48 4.08
CA VAL A 288 -16.15 -32.49 5.06
C VAL A 288 -15.75 -31.98 6.47
N GLN A 289 -14.45 -31.88 6.79
CA GLN A 289 -14.00 -31.50 8.14
C GLN A 289 -13.72 -30.01 8.34
N ALA A 290 -13.57 -29.22 7.26
CA ALA A 290 -13.27 -27.79 7.35
C ALA A 290 -14.37 -26.96 8.04
N GLU A 291 -15.59 -27.49 8.18
CA GLU A 291 -16.75 -26.78 8.75
C GLU A 291 -16.90 -26.93 10.28
N LYS A 292 -16.09 -27.77 10.93
CA LYS A 292 -16.17 -27.95 12.40
C LYS A 292 -15.22 -26.98 13.11
N GLY A 293 -15.79 -25.95 13.72
CA GLY A 293 -15.04 -25.03 14.58
C GLY A 293 -14.38 -25.73 15.77
N ILE A 294 -13.29 -25.14 16.28
CA ILE A 294 -12.53 -25.67 17.43
C ILE A 294 -13.22 -25.26 18.73
N ILE A 295 -13.35 -26.19 19.68
CA ILE A 295 -13.92 -25.90 21.01
C ILE A 295 -12.88 -25.19 21.90
N ASN A 296 -13.33 -24.31 22.79
CA ASN A 296 -12.45 -23.48 23.62
C ASN A 296 -11.44 -24.30 24.47
N GLU A 297 -11.85 -25.48 24.96
CA GLU A 297 -10.95 -26.38 25.71
C GLU A 297 -9.80 -26.90 24.85
N GLU A 298 -10.07 -27.25 23.60
CA GLU A 298 -9.06 -27.73 22.65
C GLU A 298 -8.12 -26.59 22.25
N TYR A 299 -8.65 -25.37 22.04
CA TYR A 299 -7.84 -24.18 21.81
C TYR A 299 -6.80 -23.96 22.91
N TRP A 300 -7.22 -23.90 24.18
CA TRP A 300 -6.30 -23.66 25.29
C TRP A 300 -5.33 -24.81 25.53
N LEU A 301 -5.74 -26.05 25.29
CA LEU A 301 -4.84 -27.21 25.33
C LEU A 301 -3.70 -27.05 24.32
N GLN A 302 -4.01 -26.70 23.07
CA GLN A 302 -3.01 -26.50 22.02
C GLN A 302 -2.08 -25.33 22.35
N ILE A 303 -2.64 -24.20 22.79
CA ILE A 303 -1.88 -23.00 23.17
C ILE A 303 -0.89 -23.31 24.31
N ASN A 304 -1.35 -24.00 25.36
CA ASN A 304 -0.48 -24.35 26.50
C ASN A 304 0.64 -25.31 26.10
N ASP A 305 0.34 -26.32 25.27
CA ASP A 305 1.34 -27.24 24.73
C ASP A 305 2.41 -26.49 23.87
N ILE A 306 1.98 -25.56 23.01
CA ILE A 306 2.87 -24.74 22.17
C ILE A 306 3.74 -23.84 23.05
N ALA A 307 3.11 -23.09 23.97
CA ALA A 307 3.81 -22.16 24.84
C ALA A 307 4.85 -22.88 25.69
N LYS A 308 4.51 -24.05 26.27
CA LYS A 308 5.45 -24.86 27.03
C LYS A 308 6.64 -25.33 26.19
N THR A 309 6.37 -25.82 24.98
CA THR A 309 7.43 -26.26 24.05
C THR A 309 8.35 -25.10 23.66
N LEU A 310 7.79 -23.90 23.43
CA LEU A 310 8.52 -22.68 23.12
C LEU A 310 9.40 -22.24 24.29
N THR A 311 8.86 -22.19 25.51
CA THR A 311 9.64 -21.80 26.70
C THR A 311 10.77 -22.76 26.98
N ASP A 312 10.53 -24.08 26.88
CA ASP A 312 11.57 -25.09 27.09
C ASP A 312 12.68 -24.97 26.04
N PHE A 313 12.31 -24.72 24.77
CA PHE A 313 13.27 -24.48 23.70
C PHE A 313 14.14 -23.23 23.92
N VAL A 314 13.55 -22.12 24.37
CA VAL A 314 14.30 -20.87 24.65
C VAL A 314 15.23 -21.03 25.86
N LYS A 315 14.84 -21.84 26.86
CA LYS A 315 15.72 -22.19 27.98
C LYS A 315 16.92 -23.05 27.55
N GLU A 316 16.74 -23.90 26.53
CA GLU A 316 17.84 -24.68 25.94
C GLU A 316 18.76 -23.79 25.06
N LYS A 317 18.22 -22.74 24.44
CA LYS A 317 18.92 -21.85 23.51
C LYS A 317 18.68 -20.37 23.83
N HIS A 318 19.50 -19.83 24.74
CA HIS A 318 19.31 -18.47 25.28
C HIS A 318 19.41 -17.35 24.22
N GLU A 319 20.02 -17.61 23.06
CA GLU A 319 20.09 -16.66 21.94
C GLU A 319 18.71 -16.15 21.49
N TYR A 320 17.66 -16.96 21.69
CA TYR A 320 16.29 -16.64 21.34
C TYR A 320 15.50 -15.93 22.45
N LEU A 321 16.10 -15.73 23.63
CA LEU A 321 15.42 -15.19 24.81
C LEU A 321 14.87 -13.78 24.55
N THR A 322 15.67 -12.92 23.91
CA THR A 322 15.24 -11.56 23.57
C THR A 322 14.10 -11.52 22.56
N THR A 323 14.05 -12.49 21.63
CA THR A 323 12.96 -12.66 20.65
C THR A 323 11.66 -13.08 21.33
N LEU A 324 11.73 -14.01 22.30
CA LEU A 324 10.56 -14.40 23.09
C LEU A 324 10.07 -13.25 23.97
N ILE A 325 10.98 -12.45 24.56
CA ILE A 325 10.62 -11.32 25.43
C ILE A 325 9.74 -10.29 24.70
N ASP A 326 9.96 -10.05 23.40
CA ASP A 326 9.09 -9.16 22.60
C ASP A 326 7.63 -9.64 22.53
N SER A 327 7.39 -10.90 22.89
CA SER A 327 6.07 -11.56 22.86
C SER A 327 5.71 -12.19 24.20
N ILE A 328 6.41 -11.83 25.29
CA ILE A 328 6.19 -12.44 26.61
C ILE A 328 4.78 -12.16 27.13
N GLU A 329 4.20 -11.00 26.78
CA GLU A 329 2.81 -10.63 27.12
C GLU A 329 1.75 -11.56 26.50
N ASN A 330 2.13 -12.32 25.48
CA ASN A 330 1.23 -13.25 24.80
C ASN A 330 1.31 -14.67 25.38
N LEU A 331 2.23 -14.96 26.30
CA LEU A 331 2.32 -16.28 26.91
C LEU A 331 1.13 -16.55 27.84
N PRO A 332 0.62 -17.80 27.89
CA PRO A 332 -0.28 -18.22 28.96
C PRO A 332 0.38 -18.03 30.32
N LYS A 333 -0.45 -17.75 31.35
CA LYS A 333 0.00 -17.38 32.70
C LYS A 333 1.10 -18.28 33.25
N ASP A 334 0.94 -19.60 33.16
CA ASP A 334 1.93 -20.54 33.70
C ASP A 334 3.29 -20.41 33.00
N SER A 335 3.30 -20.35 31.66
CA SER A 335 4.52 -20.17 30.86
C SER A 335 5.14 -18.79 31.05
N PHE A 336 4.33 -17.75 31.22
CA PHE A 336 4.77 -16.38 31.51
C PHE A 336 5.55 -16.32 32.84
N GLU A 337 4.95 -16.83 33.91
CA GLU A 337 5.56 -16.85 35.24
C GLU A 337 6.81 -17.74 35.28
N GLU A 338 6.77 -18.88 34.58
CA GLU A 338 7.90 -19.79 34.46
C GLU A 338 9.11 -19.12 33.78
N MET A 339 8.88 -18.31 32.75
CA MET A 339 9.95 -17.59 32.04
C MET A 339 10.54 -16.45 32.87
N LEU A 340 9.72 -15.65 33.56
CA LEU A 340 10.22 -14.59 34.44
C LEU A 340 11.08 -15.17 35.57
N SER A 341 10.61 -16.26 36.18
CA SER A 341 11.36 -16.97 37.23
C SER A 341 12.70 -17.50 36.71
N TYR A 342 12.73 -18.06 35.50
CA TYR A 342 13.94 -18.55 34.87
C TYR A 342 14.96 -17.42 34.59
N ILE A 343 14.51 -16.26 34.10
CA ILE A 343 15.37 -15.08 33.90
C ILE A 343 15.97 -14.63 35.23
N LEU A 344 15.16 -14.55 36.28
CA LEU A 344 15.61 -14.10 37.60
C LEU A 344 16.69 -15.01 38.20
N ILE A 345 16.53 -16.33 38.05
CA ILE A 345 17.47 -17.34 38.55
C ILE A 345 18.76 -17.36 37.72
N SER A 346 18.65 -17.24 36.39
CA SER A 346 19.77 -17.45 35.47
C SER A 346 20.52 -16.17 35.09
N LYS A 347 20.14 -15.01 35.66
CA LYS A 347 20.74 -13.70 35.35
C LYS A 347 22.26 -13.64 35.53
N GLU A 348 22.81 -14.45 36.42
CA GLU A 348 24.26 -14.54 36.67
C GLU A 348 24.99 -15.35 35.59
N ASP A 349 24.26 -16.20 34.84
CA ASP A 349 24.78 -16.99 33.73
C ASP A 349 24.74 -16.22 32.40
N PHE A 350 23.99 -15.12 32.33
CA PHE A 350 23.90 -14.25 31.16
C PHE A 350 25.05 -13.24 31.12
N ASP A 351 25.55 -12.93 29.93
CA ASP A 351 26.49 -11.83 29.78
C ASP A 351 25.82 -10.46 30.04
N GLU A 352 26.65 -9.44 30.28
CA GLU A 352 26.18 -8.09 30.63
C GLU A 352 25.31 -7.47 29.53
N GLY A 353 25.62 -7.72 28.25
CA GLY A 353 24.87 -7.19 27.11
C GLY A 353 23.50 -7.85 26.95
N LEU A 354 23.40 -9.17 27.20
CA LEU A 354 22.12 -9.88 27.21
C LEU A 354 21.24 -9.38 28.37
N ASN A 355 21.81 -9.22 29.57
CA ASN A 355 21.08 -8.66 30.72
C ASN A 355 20.56 -7.24 30.46
N GLU A 356 21.37 -6.39 29.83
CA GLU A 356 20.97 -5.04 29.43
C GLU A 356 19.82 -5.07 28.40
N SER A 357 19.90 -5.93 27.38
CA SER A 357 18.83 -6.12 26.39
C SER A 357 17.52 -6.61 27.01
N ILE A 358 17.59 -7.56 27.94
CA ILE A 358 16.42 -8.05 28.70
C ILE A 358 15.81 -6.93 29.53
N TYR A 359 16.65 -6.18 30.27
CA TYR A 359 16.22 -5.03 31.08
C TYR A 359 15.49 -4.01 30.22
N GLU A 360 16.06 -3.60 29.09
CA GLU A 360 15.44 -2.61 28.20
C GLU A 360 14.06 -3.04 27.71
N LYS A 361 13.94 -4.29 27.24
CA LYS A 361 12.67 -4.82 26.71
C LYS A 361 11.59 -4.97 27.79
N LEU A 362 11.94 -5.53 28.96
CA LEU A 362 10.99 -5.68 30.05
C LEU A 362 10.60 -4.35 30.69
N ASN A 363 11.54 -3.41 30.82
CA ASN A 363 11.23 -2.06 31.31
C ASN A 363 10.32 -1.31 30.34
N LYS A 364 10.53 -1.47 29.02
CA LYS A 364 9.62 -0.92 28.00
C LYS A 364 8.22 -1.53 28.10
N LEU A 365 8.12 -2.85 28.31
CA LEU A 365 6.84 -3.54 28.53
C LEU A 365 6.14 -3.04 29.79
N LEU A 366 6.85 -2.95 30.92
CA LEU A 366 6.34 -2.44 32.19
C LEU A 366 5.78 -1.02 32.03
N LYS A 367 6.55 -0.11 31.40
CA LYS A 367 6.12 1.26 31.11
C LYS A 367 4.89 1.28 30.22
N LYS A 368 4.84 0.47 29.14
CA LYS A 368 3.67 0.37 28.25
C LYS A 368 2.41 0.00 29.05
N HIS A 369 2.45 -1.02 29.89
CA HIS A 369 1.24 -1.45 30.61
C HIS A 369 0.83 -0.51 31.74
N ARG A 370 1.78 0.03 32.52
CA ARG A 370 1.45 1.04 33.56
C ARG A 370 0.84 2.30 32.96
N ARG A 371 1.40 2.75 31.84
CA ARG A 371 0.92 3.90 31.07
C ARG A 371 -0.53 3.75 30.60
N PHE A 372 -0.91 2.55 30.16
CA PHE A 372 -2.24 2.24 29.64
C PHE A 372 -3.06 1.41 30.63
N HIS A 373 -2.84 1.56 31.95
CA HIS A 373 -3.43 0.70 32.98
C HIS A 373 -4.97 0.63 32.96
N GLU A 374 -5.65 1.64 32.42
CA GLU A 374 -7.11 1.66 32.25
C GLU A 374 -7.62 0.90 31.01
N SER A 375 -6.74 0.46 30.11
CA SER A 375 -7.13 -0.22 28.86
C SER A 375 -7.42 -1.70 29.08
N ASP A 376 -8.44 -2.25 28.39
CA ASP A 376 -8.85 -3.67 28.51
C ASP A 376 -7.74 -4.69 28.19
N TRP A 377 -6.72 -4.29 27.41
CA TRP A 377 -5.57 -5.14 27.05
C TRP A 377 -4.41 -5.04 28.04
N ALA A 378 -4.45 -4.13 29.02
CA ALA A 378 -3.35 -3.94 29.96
C ALA A 378 -3.25 -5.12 30.94
N MET A 379 -2.01 -5.49 31.29
CA MET A 379 -1.76 -6.51 32.31
C MET A 379 -2.24 -6.06 33.68
N GLY A 380 -2.67 -7.02 34.50
CA GLY A 380 -3.01 -6.77 35.89
C GLY A 380 -1.79 -6.47 36.75
N GLU A 381 -1.99 -5.80 37.89
CA GLU A 381 -0.90 -5.42 38.81
C GLU A 381 -0.12 -6.64 39.36
N ASP A 382 -0.78 -7.79 39.52
CA ASP A 382 -0.14 -9.03 39.96
C ASP A 382 0.92 -9.53 38.97
N GLU A 383 0.67 -9.39 37.66
CA GLU A 383 1.61 -9.78 36.59
C GLU A 383 2.69 -8.72 36.42
N LEU A 384 2.31 -7.43 36.48
CA LEU A 384 3.26 -6.32 36.38
C LEU A 384 4.27 -6.28 37.52
N SER A 385 3.84 -6.61 38.75
CA SER A 385 4.73 -6.68 39.90
C SER A 385 5.85 -7.73 39.70
N LYS A 386 5.55 -8.85 39.03
CA LYS A 386 6.54 -9.88 38.70
C LYS A 386 7.52 -9.41 37.62
N VAL A 387 7.04 -8.68 36.61
CA VAL A 387 7.91 -8.05 35.60
C VAL A 387 8.82 -7.03 36.27
N GLU A 388 8.28 -6.20 37.15
CA GLU A 388 9.02 -5.17 37.88
C GLU A 388 10.13 -5.75 38.76
N GLU A 389 9.88 -6.88 39.44
CA GLU A 389 10.91 -7.59 40.20
C GLU A 389 12.12 -7.96 39.33
N VAL A 390 11.88 -8.48 38.12
CA VAL A 390 12.95 -8.81 37.16
C VAL A 390 13.66 -7.55 36.66
N VAL A 391 12.91 -6.48 36.36
CA VAL A 391 13.48 -5.19 35.91
C VAL A 391 14.39 -4.57 36.97
N ILE A 392 14.00 -4.59 38.24
CA ILE A 392 14.81 -4.10 39.36
C ILE A 392 16.07 -4.95 39.51
N ALA A 393 15.94 -6.28 39.39
CA ALA A 393 17.06 -7.20 39.53
C ALA A 393 18.13 -7.06 38.43
N LEU A 394 17.78 -6.50 37.27
CA LEU A 394 18.65 -6.31 36.10
C LEU A 394 19.10 -4.84 35.91
N GLN A 395 18.83 -3.93 36.85
CA GLN A 395 19.11 -2.50 36.70
C GLN A 395 20.62 -2.18 36.56
N PRO A 396 21.04 -1.32 35.59
CA PRO A 396 22.44 -0.90 35.43
C PRO A 396 22.99 -0.06 36.60
N LYS A 397 24.29 -0.18 36.91
CA LYS A 397 24.92 0.46 38.08
C LYS A 397 25.48 1.89 37.87
N SER A 398 25.59 2.40 36.64
CA SER A 398 26.19 3.72 36.35
C SER A 398 25.15 4.87 36.29
N SER A 399 25.39 5.94 37.05
CA SER A 399 24.46 7.10 37.17
C SER A 399 24.32 7.93 35.87
N ASN A 400 25.35 7.95 35.03
CA ASN A 400 25.29 8.64 33.74
C ASN A 400 24.32 7.94 32.77
N ASN A 401 24.28 6.61 32.76
CA ASN A 401 23.29 5.84 31.99
C ASN A 401 21.88 5.96 32.59
N LEU A 402 21.78 6.14 33.92
CA LEU A 402 20.49 6.26 34.62
C LEU A 402 19.67 7.45 34.13
N TYR A 403 20.27 8.65 34.02
CA TYR A 403 19.55 9.88 33.64
C TYR A 403 19.57 10.19 32.15
N ALA A 404 20.47 9.59 31.36
CA ALA A 404 20.56 9.86 29.93
C ALA A 404 19.24 9.60 29.19
N SER A 405 18.50 8.57 29.59
CA SER A 405 17.19 8.22 29.02
C SER A 405 16.14 9.34 29.15
N LEU A 406 16.25 10.21 30.19
CA LEU A 406 15.37 11.36 30.38
C LEU A 406 15.58 12.44 29.31
N PHE A 407 16.71 12.42 28.61
CA PHE A 407 17.08 13.36 27.56
C PHE A 407 17.06 12.69 26.18
N SER A 408 16.26 11.63 26.01
CA SER A 408 16.00 11.01 24.70
C SER A 408 15.14 11.91 23.80
N HIS A 409 15.02 11.64 22.50
CA HIS A 409 14.08 12.38 21.63
C HIS A 409 12.60 12.01 21.85
N ARG A 410 12.31 10.90 22.56
CA ARG A 410 10.97 10.31 22.69
C ARG A 410 10.32 10.58 24.05
N ASP A 411 9.88 11.81 24.29
CA ASP A 411 9.23 12.19 25.56
C ASP A 411 7.94 11.43 25.84
N TYR A 412 7.26 11.04 24.76
CA TYR A 412 6.07 10.21 24.83
C TYR A 412 6.31 8.91 25.60
N ASP A 413 7.51 8.33 25.53
CA ASP A 413 7.86 7.07 26.18
C ASP A 413 8.27 7.23 27.66
N LEU A 414 8.34 8.48 28.14
CA LEU A 414 8.77 8.86 29.49
C LEU A 414 7.61 9.34 30.38
N TYR A 415 6.40 9.43 29.84
CA TYR A 415 5.20 9.77 30.61
C TYR A 415 4.71 8.56 31.41
N ASP A 416 4.51 8.75 32.70
CA ASP A 416 4.09 7.68 33.62
C ASP A 416 2.61 7.29 33.40
N ASP A 417 1.75 8.26 33.04
CA ASP A 417 0.32 8.07 32.87
C ASP A 417 -0.20 8.91 31.68
N ILE A 418 -0.92 8.27 30.75
CA ILE A 418 -1.58 8.96 29.62
C ILE A 418 -3.03 9.36 29.85
N SER A 419 -3.56 9.20 31.04
CA SER A 419 -4.86 9.77 31.42
C SER A 419 -4.72 11.24 31.87
N GLU A 420 -3.54 11.64 32.38
CA GLU A 420 -3.29 12.98 32.92
C GLU A 420 -3.28 14.08 31.84
N ASP A 421 -3.52 15.34 32.16
CA ASP A 421 -3.41 16.42 31.15
C ASP A 421 -1.98 16.53 30.57
N TRP A 422 -1.85 16.84 29.28
CA TRP A 422 -0.54 16.93 28.62
C TRP A 422 0.41 17.91 29.32
N GLY A 423 -0.10 19.05 29.80
CA GLY A 423 0.70 20.04 30.52
C GLY A 423 1.24 19.50 31.83
N VAL A 424 0.43 18.72 32.57
CA VAL A 424 0.84 18.08 33.82
C VAL A 424 1.93 17.03 33.58
N ARG A 425 1.82 16.25 32.50
CA ARG A 425 2.84 15.26 32.12
C ARG A 425 4.16 15.91 31.75
N GLU A 426 4.10 17.00 30.96
CA GLU A 426 5.28 17.77 30.57
C GLU A 426 5.96 18.37 31.80
N GLU A 427 5.19 18.93 32.73
CA GLU A 427 5.69 19.48 33.98
C GLU A 427 6.41 18.43 34.83
N LYS A 428 5.80 17.27 35.10
CA LYS A 428 6.42 16.17 35.86
C LYS A 428 7.70 15.64 35.21
N LEU A 429 7.69 15.44 33.89
CA LEU A 429 8.89 14.99 33.17
C LEU A 429 10.00 16.04 33.27
N ASN A 430 9.62 17.31 33.17
CA ASN A 430 10.55 18.42 33.29
C ASN A 430 11.10 18.59 34.73
N GLU A 431 10.31 18.32 35.77
CA GLU A 431 10.79 18.24 37.15
C GLU A 431 11.85 17.14 37.33
N LYS A 432 11.62 15.94 36.75
CA LYS A 432 12.62 14.85 36.76
C LYS A 432 13.92 15.28 36.08
N ARG A 433 13.83 16.03 34.97
CA ARG A 433 15.00 16.58 34.26
C ARG A 433 15.72 17.65 35.06
N ILE A 434 14.99 18.59 35.66
CA ILE A 434 15.55 19.64 36.53
C ILE A 434 16.28 19.00 37.70
N PHE A 435 15.69 17.97 38.32
CA PHE A 435 16.31 17.20 39.39
C PHE A 435 17.61 16.55 38.91
N ALA A 436 17.58 15.83 37.78
CA ALA A 436 18.76 15.18 37.21
C ALA A 436 19.91 16.17 36.94
N VAL A 437 19.64 17.29 36.27
CA VAL A 437 20.65 18.31 35.96
C VAL A 437 21.19 18.96 37.23
N SER A 438 20.33 19.24 38.21
CA SER A 438 20.73 19.80 39.49
C SER A 438 21.61 18.84 40.28
N GLN A 439 21.30 17.54 40.26
CA GLN A 439 22.07 16.51 40.95
C GLN A 439 23.44 16.30 40.29
N ILE A 440 23.51 16.24 38.96
CA ILE A 440 24.78 16.15 38.22
C ILE A 440 25.66 17.37 38.51
N PHE A 441 25.09 18.58 38.50
CA PHE A 441 25.84 19.79 38.82
C PHE A 441 26.34 19.79 40.27
N LYS A 442 25.53 19.30 41.21
CA LYS A 442 25.91 19.19 42.62
C LYS A 442 27.05 18.20 42.86
N ASP A 443 27.00 17.04 42.19
CA ASP A 443 27.98 15.97 42.41
C ASP A 443 29.30 16.19 41.66
N PHE A 444 29.24 16.81 40.47
CA PHE A 444 30.37 16.86 39.53
C PHE A 444 30.69 18.27 38.98
N GLY A 445 29.92 19.31 39.32
CA GLY A 445 30.14 20.69 38.87
C GLY A 445 30.05 20.89 37.35
N PHE A 446 30.67 21.95 36.83
CA PHE A 446 30.72 22.24 35.39
C PHE A 446 31.35 21.12 34.55
N PRO A 447 32.45 20.46 34.96
CA PRO A 447 32.99 19.31 34.22
C PRO A 447 31.97 18.18 34.05
N GLY A 448 31.14 17.94 35.07
CA GLY A 448 30.06 16.96 35.00
C GLY A 448 28.97 17.30 33.99
N LEU A 449 28.53 18.56 33.94
CA LEU A 449 27.56 19.01 32.94
C LEU A 449 28.11 18.93 31.50
N ILE A 450 29.40 19.24 31.31
CA ILE A 450 30.07 19.08 30.02
C ILE A 450 30.08 17.62 29.60
N GLN A 451 30.47 16.71 30.50
CA GLN A 451 30.50 15.28 30.19
C GLN A 451 29.08 14.75 29.90
N PHE A 452 28.11 15.09 30.73
CA PHE A 452 26.70 14.70 30.54
C PHE A 452 26.14 15.19 29.21
N SER A 453 26.46 16.43 28.80
CA SER A 453 26.03 16.96 27.50
C SER A 453 26.53 16.14 26.31
N LYS A 454 27.64 15.41 26.44
CA LYS A 454 28.19 14.55 25.39
C LYS A 454 27.58 13.14 25.36
N GLU A 455 26.95 12.72 26.46
CA GLU A 455 26.42 11.36 26.64
C GLU A 455 24.91 11.25 26.39
N ILE A 456 24.19 12.38 26.37
CA ILE A 456 22.75 12.44 26.12
C ILE A 456 22.40 12.55 24.63
N GLU A 457 21.24 11.98 24.25
CA GLU A 457 20.72 12.05 22.88
C GLU A 457 20.29 13.48 22.50
N SER A 458 19.60 14.22 23.39
CA SER A 458 19.02 15.52 23.09
C SER A 458 19.56 16.66 23.96
N GLN A 459 20.63 17.29 23.51
CA GLN A 459 21.22 18.47 24.16
C GLN A 459 20.32 19.71 24.16
N ALA A 460 19.42 19.83 23.19
CA ALA A 460 18.38 20.87 23.20
C ALA A 460 17.52 20.81 24.48
N LYS A 461 17.23 19.61 24.99
CA LYS A 461 16.44 19.43 26.23
C LYS A 461 17.24 19.89 27.45
N LEU A 462 18.53 19.59 27.47
CA LEU A 462 19.44 20.11 28.49
C LEU A 462 19.47 21.64 28.47
N GLY A 463 19.60 22.28 27.30
CA GLY A 463 19.55 23.74 27.17
C GLY A 463 18.25 24.36 27.68
N SER A 464 17.11 23.75 27.36
CA SER A 464 15.79 24.19 27.86
C SER A 464 15.69 24.08 29.37
N VAL A 465 16.12 22.95 29.94
CA VAL A 465 16.09 22.70 31.39
C VAL A 465 17.01 23.68 32.12
N ILE A 466 18.21 23.93 31.61
CA ILE A 466 19.15 24.91 32.20
C ILE A 466 18.51 26.31 32.24
N ALA A 467 17.84 26.76 31.17
CA ALA A 467 17.18 28.07 31.14
C ALA A 467 16.08 28.23 32.21
N GLN A 468 15.51 27.12 32.67
CA GLN A 468 14.48 27.11 33.71
C GLN A 468 15.05 27.11 35.13
N ILE A 469 16.29 26.62 35.32
CA ILE A 469 16.98 26.65 36.61
C ILE A 469 17.34 28.10 36.93
N ASP A 470 16.81 28.62 38.05
CA ASP A 470 17.09 29.96 38.54
C ASP A 470 18.47 30.04 39.23
N ASN A 471 19.52 29.76 38.45
CA ASN A 471 20.91 29.83 38.86
C ASN A 471 21.70 30.69 37.87
N ASN A 472 21.98 31.94 38.28
CA ASN A 472 22.71 32.90 37.44
C ASN A 472 24.11 32.43 37.06
N THR A 473 24.76 31.58 37.87
CA THR A 473 26.08 31.03 37.60
C THR A 473 26.03 30.01 36.47
N ILE A 474 25.02 29.12 36.45
CA ILE A 474 24.83 28.14 35.37
C ILE A 474 24.41 28.85 34.08
N ASN A 475 23.52 29.84 34.17
CA ASN A 475 23.06 30.62 33.02
C ASN A 475 24.19 31.47 32.39
N ALA A 476 25.03 32.10 33.22
CA ALA A 476 26.20 32.83 32.75
C ALA A 476 27.27 31.90 32.16
N TRP A 477 27.39 30.67 32.66
CA TRP A 477 28.28 29.65 32.07
C TRP A 477 27.86 29.27 30.66
N VAL A 478 26.57 28.99 30.39
CA VAL A 478 26.12 28.70 29.02
C VAL A 478 26.45 29.86 28.08
N ILE A 479 26.27 31.11 28.54
CA ILE A 479 26.60 32.28 27.72
C ILE A 479 28.13 32.41 27.53
N SER A 480 28.93 32.31 28.59
CA SER A 480 30.40 32.48 28.51
C SER A 480 31.08 31.33 27.74
N GLU A 481 30.69 30.09 28.00
CA GLU A 481 31.27 28.89 27.39
C GLU A 481 30.89 28.77 25.90
N CYS A 482 29.67 29.16 25.52
CA CYS A 482 29.20 29.07 24.13
C CYS A 482 29.52 30.31 23.27
N PHE A 483 29.59 31.52 23.86
CA PHE A 483 29.73 32.77 23.08
C PHE A 483 31.16 33.34 23.05
N ASP A 484 31.97 33.17 24.10
CA ASP A 484 33.29 33.82 24.20
C ASP A 484 34.44 32.90 23.72
N ASN A 485 34.33 31.57 23.90
CA ASN A 485 35.34 30.58 23.49
C ASN A 485 34.98 29.91 22.15
N VAL A 486 34.96 30.69 21.06
CA VAL A 486 34.55 30.24 19.71
C VAL A 486 35.59 29.29 19.05
N ASN A 487 35.88 28.15 19.68
CA ASN A 487 36.68 27.09 19.03
C ASN A 487 36.51 25.66 19.57
N THR A 488 35.43 25.32 20.28
CA THR A 488 35.21 23.94 20.75
C THR A 488 33.75 23.57 20.65
N ASP A 489 33.50 22.27 20.40
CA ASP A 489 32.21 21.57 20.26
C ASP A 489 31.24 21.78 21.44
N VAL A 490 30.81 23.02 21.65
CA VAL A 490 29.64 23.32 22.46
C VAL A 490 28.46 23.29 21.52
N ASN A 491 27.64 22.26 21.68
CA ASN A 491 26.66 21.89 20.68
C ASN A 491 25.59 22.98 20.50
N GLU A 492 25.50 23.48 19.26
CA GLU A 492 24.65 24.60 18.84
C GLU A 492 23.19 24.45 19.28
N ASP A 493 22.69 23.22 19.38
CA ASP A 493 21.32 22.89 19.81
C ASP A 493 21.05 23.18 21.29
N LEU A 494 22.04 22.98 22.17
CA LEU A 494 21.95 23.37 23.58
C LEU A 494 21.78 24.88 23.68
N LEU A 495 22.60 25.61 22.93
CA LEU A 495 22.61 27.07 22.92
C LEU A 495 21.30 27.64 22.38
N LYS A 496 20.85 27.16 21.22
CA LYS A 496 19.58 27.59 20.59
C LYS A 496 18.40 27.40 21.55
N SER A 497 18.31 26.23 22.17
CA SER A 497 17.24 25.91 23.09
C SER A 497 17.30 26.73 24.38
N PHE A 498 18.50 26.97 24.93
CA PHE A 498 18.68 27.85 26.08
C PHE A 498 18.20 29.29 25.80
N ILE A 499 18.57 29.85 24.63
CA ILE A 499 18.16 31.19 24.22
C ILE A 499 16.64 31.25 24.05
N TYR A 500 16.06 30.27 23.34
CA TYR A 500 14.62 30.19 23.11
C TYR A 500 13.84 30.10 24.43
N SER A 501 14.20 29.17 25.31
CA SER A 501 13.53 28.99 26.61
C SER A 501 13.73 30.20 27.53
N SER A 502 14.90 30.85 27.50
CA SER A 502 15.14 32.10 28.23
C SER A 502 14.27 33.24 27.74
N PHE A 503 14.10 33.38 26.41
CA PHE A 503 13.18 34.35 25.82
C PHE A 503 11.74 34.10 26.26
N HIS A 504 11.25 32.85 26.20
CA HIS A 504 9.90 32.53 26.63
C HIS A 504 9.64 32.78 28.12
N LYS A 505 10.65 32.54 28.99
CA LYS A 505 10.54 32.78 30.45
C LYS A 505 10.63 34.27 30.80
N LYS A 506 11.48 35.05 30.12
CA LYS A 506 11.88 36.41 30.55
C LYS A 506 11.49 37.55 29.58
N GLY A 507 11.04 37.23 28.37
CA GLY A 507 10.59 38.18 27.35
C GLY A 507 11.70 39.01 26.71
N TRP A 508 11.30 40.05 25.95
CA TRP A 508 12.20 40.90 25.17
C TRP A 508 13.25 41.63 26.01
N GLY A 509 12.93 41.99 27.26
CA GLY A 509 13.89 42.63 28.17
C GLY A 509 15.15 41.79 28.39
N TRP A 510 15.05 40.45 28.38
CA TRP A 510 16.20 39.56 28.47
C TRP A 510 17.11 39.64 27.23
N VAL A 511 16.53 39.83 26.04
CA VAL A 511 17.28 40.01 24.80
C VAL A 511 18.13 41.28 24.90
N GLU A 512 17.54 42.38 25.38
CA GLU A 512 18.24 43.66 25.52
C GLU A 512 19.36 43.61 26.57
N THR A 513 19.15 42.91 27.69
CA THR A 513 20.18 42.79 28.73
C THR A 513 21.31 41.83 28.37
N THR A 514 21.03 40.83 27.54
CA THR A 514 21.97 39.74 27.23
C THR A 514 22.74 40.00 25.94
N PHE A 515 22.12 40.68 24.96
CA PHE A 515 22.75 40.95 23.68
C PHE A 515 23.98 41.86 23.84
N ASN A 516 25.09 41.44 23.23
CA ASN A 516 26.29 42.25 23.16
C ASN A 516 26.63 42.66 21.72
N SER A 517 26.61 43.97 21.46
CA SER A 517 26.92 44.54 20.15
C SER A 517 28.36 44.26 19.66
N THR A 518 29.28 43.90 20.56
CA THR A 518 30.68 43.58 20.23
C THR A 518 30.90 42.13 19.80
N TRP A 519 29.87 41.28 19.84
CA TRP A 519 29.97 39.89 19.37
C TRP A 519 30.35 39.80 17.88
N LYS A 520 31.02 38.71 17.51
CA LYS A 520 31.28 38.36 16.11
C LYS A 520 29.96 38.23 15.34
N GLU A 521 29.99 38.52 14.04
CA GLU A 521 28.78 38.49 13.21
C GLU A 521 28.10 37.11 13.20
N SER A 522 28.87 36.01 13.16
CA SER A 522 28.34 34.64 13.24
C SER A 522 27.58 34.37 14.53
N VAL A 523 28.05 34.95 15.64
CA VAL A 523 27.46 34.78 16.97
C VAL A 523 26.17 35.58 17.09
N LYS A 524 26.16 36.82 16.56
CA LYS A 524 24.92 37.61 16.44
C LYS A 524 23.87 36.87 15.62
N LEU A 525 24.28 36.24 14.52
CA LEU A 525 23.39 35.46 13.67
C LEU A 525 22.79 34.27 14.42
N ILE A 526 23.59 33.44 15.10
CA ILE A 526 23.08 32.30 15.91
C ILE A 526 22.11 32.79 16.99
N PHE A 527 22.44 33.88 17.68
CA PHE A 527 21.58 34.45 18.72
C PHE A 527 20.21 34.82 18.17
N ILE A 528 20.15 35.53 17.03
CA ILE A 528 18.89 35.95 16.40
C ILE A 528 18.13 34.78 15.80
N LEU A 529 18.81 33.79 15.21
CA LEU A 529 18.20 32.57 14.66
C LEU A 529 17.53 31.71 15.75
N SER A 530 17.93 31.89 17.00
CA SER A 530 17.38 31.20 18.16
C SER A 530 16.15 31.90 18.77
N LEU A 531 15.85 33.13 18.33
CA LEU A 531 14.67 33.88 18.77
C LEU A 531 13.43 33.52 17.94
N PRO A 532 12.21 33.76 18.45
CA PRO A 532 10.99 33.44 17.73
C PRO A 532 10.82 34.19 16.40
N PHE A 533 10.13 33.56 15.45
CA PHE A 533 9.85 34.10 14.13
C PHE A 533 8.74 35.18 14.17
N GLN A 534 9.10 36.38 14.63
CA GLN A 534 8.18 37.51 14.80
C GLN A 534 8.78 38.83 14.36
N LYS A 535 7.94 39.84 14.09
CA LYS A 535 8.34 41.13 13.52
C LYS A 535 9.41 41.87 14.30
N ASP A 536 9.33 41.87 15.64
CA ASP A 536 10.36 42.52 16.46
C ASP A 536 11.74 41.91 16.25
N VAL A 537 11.81 40.58 16.06
CA VAL A 537 13.06 39.87 15.73
C VAL A 537 13.52 40.22 14.31
N TRP A 538 12.62 40.33 13.34
CA TRP A 538 12.97 40.72 11.97
C TRP A 538 13.51 42.16 11.90
N LEU A 539 12.88 43.09 12.62
CA LEU A 539 13.33 44.48 12.72
C LEU A 539 14.67 44.57 13.48
N PHE A 540 14.83 43.75 14.52
CA PHE A 540 16.09 43.64 15.23
C PHE A 540 17.20 43.13 14.32
N ALA A 541 16.97 42.02 13.59
CA ALA A 541 17.90 41.44 12.62
C ALA A 541 18.35 42.47 11.58
N LYS A 542 17.41 43.22 11.00
CA LYS A 542 17.67 44.30 10.05
C LYS A 542 18.52 45.43 10.63
N ARG A 543 18.40 45.71 11.93
CA ARG A 543 19.16 46.76 12.62
C ARG A 543 20.59 46.34 12.96
N ILE A 544 20.79 45.08 13.36
CA ILE A 544 22.05 44.66 13.99
C ILE A 544 22.95 43.79 13.11
N LEU A 545 22.42 43.18 12.04
CA LEU A 545 23.21 42.40 11.10
C LEU A 545 23.67 43.27 9.93
N ASN A 546 24.92 43.06 9.51
CA ASN A 546 25.46 43.69 8.30
C ASN A 546 24.85 43.09 7.03
N ARG A 547 24.46 41.81 7.09
CA ARG A 547 23.86 41.05 5.99
C ARG A 547 22.55 40.42 6.43
N GLU A 548 21.46 41.19 6.39
CA GLU A 548 20.10 40.69 6.69
C GLU A 548 19.73 39.44 5.85
N VAL A 549 20.25 39.34 4.62
CA VAL A 549 20.07 38.18 3.74
C VAL A 549 20.50 36.87 4.40
N ASP A 550 21.52 36.88 5.26
CA ASP A 550 22.04 35.66 5.89
C ASP A 550 21.07 35.13 6.95
N TYR A 551 20.29 36.00 7.61
CA TYR A 551 19.19 35.59 8.48
C TYR A 551 18.08 34.90 7.67
N TRP A 552 17.60 35.53 6.60
CA TRP A 552 16.52 34.98 5.79
C TRP A 552 16.88 33.63 5.13
N LYS A 553 18.16 33.42 4.83
CA LYS A 553 18.66 32.13 4.31
C LYS A 553 18.63 31.00 5.34
N LEU A 554 18.76 31.30 6.63
CA LEU A 554 18.97 30.28 7.68
C LEU A 554 17.83 30.15 8.69
N VAL A 555 16.92 31.14 8.78
CA VAL A 555 15.87 31.16 9.80
C VAL A 555 14.93 29.96 9.68
N ARG A 556 14.63 29.30 10.80
CA ARG A 556 13.55 28.32 10.84
C ARG A 556 12.22 29.06 10.90
N VAL A 557 11.41 28.91 9.85
CA VAL A 557 10.12 29.60 9.74
C VAL A 557 9.10 28.89 10.63
N ASN A 558 8.55 29.60 11.61
CA ASN A 558 7.46 29.11 12.45
C ASN A 558 6.41 30.22 12.61
N VAL A 559 5.41 30.19 11.74
CA VAL A 559 4.40 31.25 11.60
C VAL A 559 3.51 31.38 12.85
N HIS A 560 3.35 30.31 13.63
CA HIS A 560 2.54 30.33 14.86
C HIS A 560 3.16 31.17 15.99
N GLN A 561 4.44 31.52 15.90
CA GLN A 561 5.14 32.31 16.93
C GLN A 561 4.77 33.82 16.89
N GLY A 562 4.16 34.30 15.81
CA GLY A 562 3.68 35.68 15.67
C GLY A 562 2.18 35.76 15.41
N LYS A 563 1.55 36.88 15.79
CA LYS A 563 0.13 37.17 15.50
C LYS A 563 -0.07 38.22 14.40
N GLU A 564 0.98 38.51 13.65
CA GLU A 564 1.08 39.68 12.80
C GLU A 564 1.11 39.33 11.31
N ASP A 565 0.89 40.33 10.45
CA ASP A 565 0.98 40.18 9.00
C ASP A 565 2.39 39.71 8.56
N ILE A 566 2.44 38.50 7.99
CA ILE A 566 3.67 37.85 7.51
C ILE A 566 4.05 38.24 6.08
N SER A 567 3.34 39.16 5.44
CA SER A 567 3.63 39.62 4.07
C SER A 567 5.06 40.14 3.91
N TYR A 568 5.62 40.76 4.95
CA TYR A 568 7.03 41.17 4.96
C TYR A 568 7.95 39.95 4.86
N ALA A 569 7.73 38.94 5.70
CA ALA A 569 8.52 37.72 5.73
C ALA A 569 8.42 36.94 4.40
N ILE A 570 7.22 36.80 3.83
CA ILE A 570 7.01 36.16 2.52
C ILE A 570 7.83 36.86 1.44
N LYS A 571 7.79 38.20 1.39
CA LYS A 571 8.58 38.97 0.41
C LYS A 571 10.09 38.79 0.59
N GLN A 572 10.59 38.65 1.81
CA GLN A 572 12.02 38.41 2.03
C GLN A 572 12.41 36.97 1.69
N LEU A 573 11.59 35.97 2.06
CA LEU A 573 11.81 34.56 1.72
C LEU A 573 11.79 34.32 0.20
N LEU A 574 10.89 34.99 -0.53
CA LEU A 574 10.85 34.97 -2.00
C LEU A 574 12.13 35.51 -2.64
N LYS A 575 12.74 36.57 -2.08
CA LYS A 575 14.01 37.12 -2.59
C LYS A 575 15.19 36.17 -2.42
N VAL A 576 15.16 35.34 -1.38
CA VAL A 576 16.19 34.31 -1.13
C VAL A 576 15.79 32.94 -1.66
N GLU A 577 14.71 32.86 -2.45
CA GLU A 577 14.26 31.66 -3.17
C GLU A 577 13.90 30.46 -2.25
N ARG A 578 13.47 30.75 -1.02
CA ARG A 578 12.97 29.74 -0.06
C ARG A 578 11.48 29.47 -0.27
N PHE A 579 11.15 28.88 -1.42
CA PHE A 579 9.76 28.71 -1.87
C PHE A 579 8.92 27.79 -0.97
N GLU A 580 9.49 26.71 -0.42
CA GLU A 580 8.77 25.80 0.48
C GLU A 580 8.30 26.54 1.76
N ASP A 581 9.17 27.34 2.36
CA ASP A 581 8.81 28.18 3.50
C ASP A 581 7.73 29.23 3.15
N VAL A 582 7.76 29.76 1.92
CA VAL A 582 6.73 30.67 1.42
C VAL A 582 5.37 29.97 1.32
N PHE A 583 5.33 28.76 0.77
CA PHE A 583 4.08 28.00 0.67
C PHE A 583 3.52 27.65 2.05
N ASN A 584 4.38 27.21 2.98
CA ASN A 584 3.99 26.97 4.37
C ASN A 584 3.48 28.24 5.06
N CYS A 585 4.07 29.41 4.76
CA CYS A 585 3.56 30.69 5.24
C CYS A 585 2.13 30.97 4.79
N PHE A 586 1.81 30.71 3.50
CA PHE A 586 0.46 30.91 2.98
C PHE A 586 -0.56 29.96 3.62
N ALA A 587 -0.25 28.67 3.73
CA ALA A 587 -1.12 27.68 4.38
C ALA A 587 -1.45 28.08 5.83
N ILE A 588 -0.43 28.46 6.61
CA ILE A 588 -0.64 28.82 8.02
C ILE A 588 -1.34 30.18 8.15
N SER A 589 -1.03 31.17 7.30
CA SER A 589 -1.69 32.49 7.32
C SER A 589 -3.19 32.41 7.06
N LYS A 590 -3.63 31.48 6.20
CA LYS A 590 -5.06 31.20 5.97
C LYS A 590 -5.75 30.78 7.26
N HIS A 591 -5.15 29.89 8.04
CA HIS A 591 -5.72 29.44 9.32
C HIS A 591 -5.76 30.53 10.39
N ILE A 592 -4.78 31.43 10.42
CA ILE A 592 -4.67 32.46 11.48
C ILE A 592 -5.47 33.73 11.14
N ASN A 593 -5.36 34.22 9.90
CA ASN A 593 -5.88 35.52 9.48
C ASN A 593 -7.04 35.42 8.47
N ASN A 594 -7.39 34.21 8.02
CA ASN A 594 -8.49 33.93 7.08
C ASN A 594 -8.43 34.69 5.74
N THR A 595 -7.25 35.22 5.37
CA THR A 595 -7.01 35.96 4.13
C THR A 595 -5.66 35.59 3.54
N ILE A 596 -5.65 35.29 2.24
CA ILE A 596 -4.44 35.13 1.42
C ILE A 596 -4.42 36.29 0.42
N ASP A 597 -3.29 36.99 0.31
CA ASP A 597 -3.06 37.91 -0.81
C ASP A 597 -2.90 37.09 -2.09
N ALA A 598 -3.97 36.97 -2.88
CA ALA A 598 -4.03 36.13 -4.07
C ALA A 598 -3.04 36.59 -5.16
N GLU A 599 -2.70 37.88 -5.21
CA GLU A 599 -1.69 38.39 -6.15
C GLU A 599 -0.29 37.96 -5.71
N LEU A 600 0.04 38.08 -4.43
CA LEU A 600 1.32 37.59 -3.90
C LEU A 600 1.44 36.07 -4.03
N ALA A 601 0.34 35.33 -3.82
CA ALA A 601 0.29 33.88 -4.01
C ALA A 601 0.51 33.48 -5.48
N SER A 602 -0.17 34.14 -6.42
CA SER A 602 0.02 33.91 -7.86
C SER A 602 1.46 34.19 -8.29
N ASN A 603 2.06 35.30 -7.81
CA ASN A 603 3.44 35.64 -8.08
C ASN A 603 4.43 34.61 -7.50
N ALA A 604 4.16 34.09 -6.30
CA ALA A 604 4.98 33.06 -5.66
C ALA A 604 4.96 31.74 -6.46
N LEU A 605 3.76 31.27 -6.85
CA LEU A 605 3.58 30.06 -7.65
C LEU A 605 4.27 30.18 -9.02
N MET A 606 4.04 31.27 -9.74
CA MET A 606 4.68 31.47 -11.05
C MET A 606 6.20 31.63 -10.95
N SER A 607 6.70 32.27 -9.87
CA SER A 607 8.13 32.38 -9.61
C SER A 607 8.78 31.03 -9.33
N PHE A 608 8.10 30.14 -8.60
CA PHE A 608 8.58 28.80 -8.33
C PHE A 608 8.76 28.00 -9.63
N VAL A 609 7.74 27.96 -10.49
CA VAL A 609 7.81 27.23 -11.77
C VAL A 609 8.90 27.79 -12.70
N THR A 610 9.13 29.10 -12.66
CA THR A 610 10.13 29.75 -13.52
C THR A 610 11.56 29.55 -13.02
N LYS A 611 11.77 29.61 -11.69
CA LYS A 611 13.12 29.66 -11.09
C LYS A 611 13.58 28.35 -10.47
N ASN A 612 12.65 27.48 -10.09
CA ASN A 612 12.94 26.20 -9.45
C ASN A 612 12.61 25.06 -10.40
N LYS A 613 13.62 24.24 -10.73
CA LYS A 613 13.49 23.08 -11.63
C LYS A 613 13.27 21.76 -10.89
N LYS A 614 13.10 21.81 -9.56
CA LYS A 614 12.85 20.62 -8.74
C LYS A 614 11.39 20.21 -8.85
N GLU A 615 11.16 18.90 -8.76
CA GLU A 615 9.81 18.36 -8.60
C GLU A 615 9.17 18.84 -7.30
N ILE A 616 7.84 18.96 -7.32
CA ILE A 616 7.05 19.36 -6.16
C ILE A 616 7.06 18.22 -5.14
N ASP A 617 7.55 18.50 -3.94
CA ASP A 617 7.47 17.56 -2.82
C ASP A 617 6.01 17.44 -2.32
N ALA A 618 5.61 16.24 -1.92
CA ALA A 618 4.34 15.96 -1.27
C ALA A 618 4.11 16.86 -0.04
N SER A 619 5.19 17.23 0.66
CA SER A 619 5.14 18.10 1.86
C SER A 619 4.53 19.49 1.60
N VAL A 620 4.67 20.03 0.38
CA VAL A 620 4.16 21.36 0.00
C VAL A 620 2.97 21.32 -0.95
N SER A 621 2.60 20.14 -1.45
CA SER A 621 1.45 19.97 -2.35
C SER A 621 0.15 20.52 -1.75
N HIS A 622 -0.11 20.23 -0.46
CA HIS A 622 -1.31 20.72 0.21
C HIS A 622 -1.36 22.25 0.26
N ALA A 623 -0.25 22.89 0.62
CA ALA A 623 -0.16 24.36 0.66
C ALA A 623 -0.37 24.98 -0.73
N ILE A 624 0.24 24.41 -1.77
CA ILE A 624 0.05 24.85 -3.16
C ILE A 624 -1.43 24.71 -3.57
N SER A 625 -2.07 23.61 -3.19
CA SER A 625 -3.48 23.33 -3.49
C SER A 625 -4.38 24.41 -2.88
N GLU A 626 -4.15 24.76 -1.62
CA GLU A 626 -4.91 25.83 -0.96
C GLU A 626 -4.68 27.22 -1.59
N MET A 627 -3.45 27.49 -2.03
CA MET A 627 -3.12 28.74 -2.73
C MET A 627 -3.86 28.83 -4.07
N ILE A 628 -3.87 27.74 -4.86
CA ILE A 628 -4.60 27.67 -6.13
C ILE A 628 -6.11 27.89 -5.90
N GLU A 629 -6.69 27.22 -4.90
CA GLU A 629 -8.11 27.39 -4.54
C GLU A 629 -8.44 28.85 -4.17
N SER A 630 -7.56 29.50 -3.41
CA SER A 630 -7.72 30.93 -3.06
C SER A 630 -7.64 31.83 -4.29
N ILE A 631 -6.71 31.56 -5.20
CA ILE A 631 -6.57 32.29 -6.46
C ILE A 631 -7.82 32.10 -7.34
N GLN A 632 -8.36 30.87 -7.40
CA GLN A 632 -9.56 30.57 -8.16
C GLN A 632 -10.79 31.33 -7.63
N ARG A 633 -10.92 31.46 -6.31
CA ARG A 633 -12.06 32.13 -5.64
C ARG A 633 -12.02 33.66 -5.67
N ASP A 634 -10.84 34.26 -5.83
CA ASP A 634 -10.69 35.70 -5.77
C ASP A 634 -11.03 36.36 -7.12
N ASP A 635 -12.13 37.10 -7.17
CA ASP A 635 -12.59 37.81 -8.38
C ASP A 635 -11.67 38.96 -8.82
N SER A 636 -10.78 39.44 -7.94
CA SER A 636 -9.81 40.47 -8.29
C SER A 636 -8.67 39.95 -9.16
N VAL A 637 -8.45 38.63 -9.21
CA VAL A 637 -7.42 38.01 -10.05
C VAL A 637 -7.95 37.85 -11.48
N PRO A 638 -7.26 38.38 -12.51
CA PRO A 638 -7.65 38.20 -13.91
C PRO A 638 -7.71 36.72 -14.33
N VAL A 639 -8.67 36.37 -15.18
CA VAL A 639 -8.89 34.99 -15.68
C VAL A 639 -7.63 34.42 -16.32
N GLU A 640 -6.86 35.24 -17.05
CA GLU A 640 -5.62 34.83 -17.70
C GLU A 640 -4.56 34.37 -16.68
N LYS A 641 -4.48 35.05 -15.52
CA LYS A 641 -3.60 34.64 -14.43
C LYS A 641 -4.08 33.33 -13.79
N LYS A 642 -5.40 33.16 -13.62
CA LYS A 642 -5.98 31.92 -13.08
C LYS A 642 -5.68 30.72 -14.01
N CYS A 643 -5.92 30.87 -15.31
CA CYS A 643 -5.57 29.86 -16.32
C CYS A 643 -4.05 29.58 -16.34
N GLY A 644 -3.21 30.61 -16.23
CA GLY A 644 -1.75 30.45 -16.18
C GLY A 644 -1.28 29.62 -14.99
N VAL A 645 -1.85 29.86 -13.80
CA VAL A 645 -1.57 29.06 -12.60
C VAL A 645 -2.09 27.63 -12.76
N GLU A 646 -3.33 27.44 -13.20
CA GLU A 646 -3.89 26.11 -13.43
C GLU A 646 -3.07 25.29 -14.43
N TRP A 647 -2.61 25.92 -15.52
CA TRP A 647 -1.78 25.26 -16.52
C TRP A 647 -0.41 24.88 -15.95
N ALA A 648 0.23 25.79 -15.21
CA ALA A 648 1.55 25.56 -14.63
C ALA A 648 1.54 24.43 -13.58
N TYR A 649 0.40 24.18 -12.93
CA TYR A 649 0.23 23.17 -11.90
C TYR A 649 -0.74 22.05 -12.30
N LEU A 650 -1.01 21.88 -13.60
CA LEU A 650 -2.08 21.00 -14.08
C LEU A 650 -1.94 19.55 -13.61
N LYS A 651 -0.72 19.01 -13.68
CA LYS A 651 -0.42 17.66 -13.20
C LYS A 651 -0.78 17.50 -11.71
N LEU A 652 -0.40 18.49 -10.89
CA LEU A 652 -0.74 18.49 -9.47
C LEU A 652 -2.26 18.57 -9.25
N ILE A 653 -2.95 19.42 -10.01
CA ILE A 653 -4.41 19.58 -9.89
C ILE A 653 -5.12 18.26 -10.23
N ILE A 654 -4.66 17.54 -11.25
CA ILE A 654 -5.29 16.30 -11.72
C ILE A 654 -4.95 15.11 -10.82
N ASP A 655 -3.72 15.01 -10.32
CA ASP A 655 -3.29 13.91 -9.44
C ASP A 655 -3.96 13.98 -8.04
N PHE A 656 -4.38 15.17 -7.60
CA PHE A 656 -5.08 15.37 -6.32
C PHE A 656 -6.59 15.43 -6.51
N SER A 657 -7.30 14.38 -6.08
CA SER A 657 -8.74 14.14 -6.31
C SER A 657 -9.72 15.25 -5.89
N ASN A 658 -9.28 16.28 -5.17
CA ASN A 658 -10.14 17.32 -4.59
C ASN A 658 -10.02 18.68 -5.29
N MET A 659 -9.28 18.78 -6.40
CA MET A 659 -9.15 20.02 -7.18
C MET A 659 -9.47 19.80 -8.66
N GLU A 660 -9.89 20.88 -9.32
CA GLU A 660 -10.18 20.88 -10.75
C GLU A 660 -9.63 22.15 -11.41
N PRO A 661 -9.15 22.09 -12.67
CA PRO A 661 -8.70 23.25 -13.42
C PRO A 661 -9.91 23.99 -14.03
N LYS A 662 -10.72 24.60 -13.15
CA LYS A 662 -12.03 25.20 -13.47
C LYS A 662 -11.95 26.25 -14.56
N TYR A 663 -10.91 27.08 -14.56
CA TYR A 663 -10.78 28.17 -15.53
C TYR A 663 -10.29 27.66 -16.89
N LEU A 664 -9.42 26.63 -16.93
CA LEU A 664 -9.08 25.93 -18.19
C LEU A 664 -10.28 25.19 -18.78
N TYR A 665 -11.13 24.57 -17.95
CA TYR A 665 -12.38 23.97 -18.41
C TYR A 665 -13.36 25.01 -18.97
N LYS A 666 -13.53 26.15 -18.28
CA LYS A 666 -14.31 27.29 -18.80
C LYS A 666 -13.71 27.84 -20.10
N LEU A 667 -12.39 27.88 -20.22
CA LEU A 667 -11.70 28.36 -21.42
C LEU A 667 -12.04 27.49 -22.65
N MET A 668 -12.06 26.16 -22.49
CA MET A 668 -12.48 25.23 -23.55
C MET A 668 -13.98 25.34 -23.85
N ALA A 669 -14.82 25.47 -22.82
CA ALA A 669 -16.27 25.60 -22.97
C ALA A 669 -16.70 26.90 -23.66
N ASN A 670 -15.93 27.99 -23.49
CA ASN A 670 -16.27 29.31 -24.01
C ASN A 670 -15.59 29.64 -25.35
N SER A 671 -14.51 28.94 -25.73
CA SER A 671 -13.78 29.19 -26.99
C SER A 671 -13.62 27.91 -27.82
N PRO A 672 -14.35 27.81 -28.96
CA PRO A 672 -14.17 26.75 -29.96
C PRO A 672 -12.72 26.59 -30.43
N GLU A 673 -12.00 27.70 -30.59
CA GLU A 673 -10.60 27.73 -31.03
C GLU A 673 -9.67 27.08 -30.00
N ASN A 674 -9.82 27.42 -28.72
CA ASN A 674 -8.99 26.86 -27.66
C ASN A 674 -9.25 25.36 -27.51
N PHE A 675 -10.51 24.91 -27.57
CA PHE A 675 -10.82 23.48 -27.60
C PHE A 675 -10.14 22.77 -28.79
N CYS A 676 -10.26 23.33 -30.00
CA CYS A 676 -9.61 22.77 -31.18
C CYS A 676 -8.09 22.79 -31.11
N GLU A 677 -7.49 23.80 -30.45
CA GLU A 677 -6.05 23.86 -30.20
C GLU A 677 -5.62 22.70 -29.29
N ILE A 678 -6.32 22.45 -28.18
CA ILE A 678 -6.04 21.34 -27.27
C ILE A 678 -6.16 19.99 -28.01
N ILE A 679 -7.23 19.80 -28.81
CA ILE A 679 -7.40 18.62 -29.68
C ILE A 679 -6.20 18.46 -30.62
N SER A 680 -5.67 19.55 -31.17
CA SER A 680 -4.52 19.49 -32.10
C SER A 680 -3.21 19.05 -31.45
N LYS A 681 -3.05 19.25 -30.13
CA LYS A 681 -1.87 18.83 -29.36
C LYS A 681 -1.91 17.35 -28.98
N VAL A 682 -3.11 16.80 -28.80
CA VAL A 682 -3.32 15.39 -28.41
C VAL A 682 -3.43 14.48 -29.63
N TYR A 683 -4.17 14.92 -30.65
CA TYR A 683 -4.52 14.11 -31.81
C TYR A 683 -3.82 14.60 -33.07
N ARG A 684 -3.28 13.66 -33.85
CA ARG A 684 -2.71 13.95 -35.18
C ARG A 684 -3.84 14.23 -36.18
N SER A 685 -3.55 15.03 -37.19
CA SER A 685 -4.48 15.20 -38.32
C SER A 685 -4.54 13.91 -39.15
N GLU A 686 -5.72 13.59 -39.68
CA GLU A 686 -5.92 12.47 -40.62
C GLU A 686 -4.99 12.59 -41.84
N SER A 687 -4.70 13.82 -42.27
CA SER A 687 -3.79 14.15 -43.37
C SER A 687 -2.30 13.91 -43.07
N GLU A 688 -1.94 13.67 -41.80
CA GLU A 688 -0.57 13.43 -41.34
C GLU A 688 -0.34 11.95 -40.92
N SER A 689 -1.30 11.07 -41.18
CA SER A 689 -1.18 9.63 -40.88
C SER A 689 -0.02 9.00 -41.66
N GLY A 690 0.96 8.42 -40.94
CA GLY A 690 2.13 7.73 -41.53
C GLY A 690 3.43 8.54 -41.63
N ILE A 691 3.46 9.80 -41.16
CA ILE A 691 4.70 10.60 -41.11
C ILE A 691 5.29 10.57 -39.69
N GLU A 692 6.47 10.00 -39.51
CA GLU A 692 7.23 10.13 -38.25
C GLU A 692 7.83 11.53 -38.16
N LYS A 693 7.26 12.37 -37.28
CA LYS A 693 7.88 13.63 -36.85
C LYS A 693 8.65 13.39 -35.55
N PHE A 694 9.86 13.94 -35.46
CA PHE A 694 10.60 13.99 -34.20
C PHE A 694 9.86 14.92 -33.23
N VAL A 695 9.34 14.38 -32.14
CA VAL A 695 8.60 15.12 -31.10
C VAL A 695 9.57 15.36 -29.94
N SER A 696 9.76 16.62 -29.53
CA SER A 696 10.63 16.93 -28.40
C SER A 696 10.03 16.44 -27.08
N GLU A 697 10.85 16.25 -26.05
CA GLU A 697 10.39 15.91 -24.68
C GLU A 697 9.33 16.90 -24.19
N LYS A 698 9.55 18.19 -24.46
CA LYS A 698 8.63 19.28 -24.10
C LYS A 698 7.29 19.18 -24.83
N ASP A 699 7.30 18.78 -26.10
CA ASP A 699 6.06 18.59 -26.86
C ASP A 699 5.28 17.37 -26.34
N LYS A 700 5.97 16.31 -25.88
CA LYS A 700 5.33 15.16 -25.21
C LYS A 700 4.69 15.56 -23.88
N GLU A 701 5.38 16.36 -23.08
CA GLU A 701 4.86 16.87 -21.80
C GLU A 701 3.60 17.73 -22.02
N ILE A 702 3.64 18.65 -22.99
CA ILE A 702 2.47 19.46 -23.38
C ILE A 702 1.32 18.57 -23.85
N ALA A 703 1.58 17.57 -24.71
CA ALA A 703 0.56 16.65 -25.18
C ALA A 703 -0.05 15.83 -24.04
N SER A 704 0.76 15.37 -23.08
CA SER A 704 0.29 14.67 -21.87
C SER A 704 -0.61 15.57 -21.04
N ASN A 705 -0.22 16.82 -20.80
CA ASN A 705 -1.03 17.80 -20.07
C ASN A 705 -2.36 18.08 -20.78
N CYS A 706 -2.34 18.29 -22.10
CA CYS A 706 -3.55 18.46 -22.90
C CYS A 706 -4.46 17.23 -22.85
N TRP A 707 -3.90 16.02 -22.88
CA TRP A 707 -4.68 14.78 -22.78
C TRP A 707 -5.37 14.67 -21.43
N SER A 708 -4.64 14.92 -20.34
CA SER A 708 -5.20 14.89 -18.98
C SER A 708 -6.29 15.96 -18.80
N LEU A 709 -6.09 17.16 -19.35
CA LEU A 709 -7.08 18.23 -19.34
C LEU A 709 -8.37 17.82 -20.07
N LEU A 710 -8.26 17.22 -21.26
CA LEU A 710 -9.43 16.74 -22.02
C LEU A 710 -10.15 15.61 -21.29
N HIS A 711 -9.41 14.68 -20.67
CA HIS A 711 -10.00 13.53 -20.00
C HIS A 711 -10.74 13.89 -18.72
N GLY A 712 -10.34 14.95 -18.02
CA GLY A 712 -11.06 15.44 -16.84
C GLY A 712 -12.16 16.47 -17.14
N TRP A 713 -12.31 16.93 -18.38
CA TRP A 713 -13.18 18.06 -18.72
C TRP A 713 -14.66 17.74 -18.54
N ASN A 714 -15.32 18.53 -17.68
CA ASN A 714 -16.71 18.30 -17.27
C ASN A 714 -17.63 19.52 -17.39
N ILE A 715 -17.18 20.60 -18.05
CA ILE A 715 -17.97 21.82 -18.26
C ILE A 715 -18.43 21.88 -19.72
N PRO A 716 -19.67 21.51 -20.05
CA PRO A 716 -20.14 21.57 -21.43
C PRO A 716 -20.27 23.02 -21.93
N PRO A 717 -20.06 23.26 -23.24
CA PRO A 717 -20.20 24.59 -23.83
C PRO A 717 -21.64 25.09 -23.71
N GLY A 718 -21.85 26.35 -23.33
CA GLY A 718 -23.19 26.90 -23.08
C GLY A 718 -23.74 26.65 -21.67
N LEU A 719 -23.01 25.99 -20.77
CA LEU A 719 -23.41 25.90 -19.36
C LEU A 719 -23.29 27.27 -18.66
N SER A 720 -24.40 27.76 -18.12
CA SER A 720 -24.43 28.99 -17.31
C SER A 720 -23.91 28.77 -15.89
N GLU A 721 -23.47 29.83 -15.22
CA GLU A 721 -23.03 29.76 -13.81
C GLU A 721 -24.16 29.38 -12.85
N GLN A 722 -25.42 29.54 -13.26
CA GLN A 722 -26.59 29.11 -12.48
C GLN A 722 -26.97 27.64 -12.73
N GLY A 723 -26.23 26.90 -13.56
CA GLY A 723 -26.43 25.48 -13.84
C GLY A 723 -27.46 25.16 -14.93
N GLY A 724 -28.00 26.17 -15.62
CA GLY A 724 -28.85 26.00 -16.81
C GLY A 724 -28.05 26.02 -18.12
N MET A 725 -28.66 25.57 -19.22
CA MET A 725 -28.04 25.50 -20.54
C MET A 725 -28.48 26.67 -21.43
N ASP A 726 -27.53 27.44 -21.98
CA ASP A 726 -27.78 28.40 -23.05
C ASP A 726 -27.66 27.68 -24.41
N GLU A 727 -28.82 27.32 -24.97
CA GLU A 727 -28.91 26.56 -26.22
C GLU A 727 -28.35 27.32 -27.43
N GLY A 728 -28.40 28.66 -27.40
CA GLY A 728 -27.89 29.51 -28.47
C GLY A 728 -26.37 29.46 -28.52
N ILE A 729 -25.73 29.71 -27.37
CA ILE A 729 -24.26 29.63 -27.22
C ILE A 729 -23.78 28.22 -27.53
N PHE A 730 -24.46 27.19 -27.01
CA PHE A 730 -24.12 25.79 -27.29
C PHE A 730 -24.07 25.52 -28.80
N LYS A 731 -25.13 25.87 -29.52
CA LYS A 731 -25.25 25.60 -30.95
C LYS A 731 -24.19 26.34 -31.76
N GLU A 732 -23.98 27.63 -31.45
CA GLU A 732 -22.95 28.43 -32.11
C GLU A 732 -21.55 27.84 -31.88
N TRP A 733 -21.26 27.43 -30.64
CA TRP A 733 -19.99 26.78 -30.29
C TRP A 733 -19.77 25.49 -31.08
N VAL A 734 -20.80 24.61 -31.15
CA VAL A 734 -20.72 23.33 -31.87
C VAL A 734 -20.51 23.56 -33.37
N ASP A 735 -21.27 24.48 -33.97
CA ASP A 735 -21.15 24.80 -35.39
C ASP A 735 -19.73 25.30 -35.74
N GLN A 736 -19.14 26.15 -34.88
CA GLN A 736 -17.76 26.62 -35.06
C GLN A 736 -16.73 25.49 -34.90
N VAL A 737 -16.85 24.63 -33.89
CA VAL A 737 -15.94 23.49 -33.69
C VAL A 737 -16.00 22.53 -34.89
N LYS A 738 -17.19 22.24 -35.42
CA LYS A 738 -17.34 21.43 -36.64
C LYS A 738 -16.52 22.03 -37.80
N VAL A 739 -16.64 23.35 -38.04
CA VAL A 739 -15.90 24.03 -39.11
C VAL A 739 -14.38 24.00 -38.89
N ILE A 740 -13.91 24.31 -37.67
CA ILE A 740 -12.47 24.39 -37.36
C ILE A 740 -11.83 22.99 -37.45
N SER A 741 -12.45 21.99 -36.81
CA SER A 741 -11.93 20.63 -36.76
C SER A 741 -11.94 19.92 -38.11
N SER A 742 -12.97 20.14 -38.96
CA SER A 742 -12.98 19.62 -40.34
C SER A 742 -11.85 20.20 -41.18
N LYS A 743 -11.63 21.52 -41.12
CA LYS A 743 -10.51 22.17 -41.86
C LYS A 743 -9.15 21.64 -41.40
N ALA A 744 -9.03 21.28 -40.12
CA ALA A 744 -7.81 20.76 -39.53
C ALA A 744 -7.63 19.23 -39.69
N GLY A 745 -8.58 18.52 -40.29
CA GLY A 745 -8.56 17.06 -40.44
C GLY A 745 -8.60 16.31 -39.10
N ARG A 746 -9.41 16.81 -38.14
CA ARG A 746 -9.58 16.25 -36.79
C ARG A 746 -11.05 16.22 -36.35
N TYR A 747 -11.97 16.12 -37.31
CA TYR A 747 -13.40 16.22 -37.05
C TYR A 747 -13.89 15.09 -36.13
N ASP A 748 -13.56 13.83 -36.47
CA ASP A 748 -14.06 12.66 -35.75
C ASP A 748 -13.62 12.67 -34.27
N VAL A 749 -12.34 12.94 -34.00
CA VAL A 749 -11.80 13.02 -32.64
C VAL A 749 -12.36 14.22 -31.85
N ALA A 750 -12.59 15.37 -32.50
CA ALA A 750 -13.20 16.52 -31.85
C ALA A 750 -14.66 16.25 -31.48
N MET A 751 -15.42 15.61 -32.36
CA MET A 751 -16.81 15.21 -32.09
C MET A 751 -16.89 14.11 -31.03
N TYR A 752 -15.93 13.19 -30.99
CA TYR A 752 -15.82 12.18 -29.94
C TYR A 752 -15.59 12.83 -28.55
N GLU A 753 -14.61 13.73 -28.43
CA GLU A 753 -14.35 14.41 -27.14
C GLU A 753 -15.50 15.36 -26.74
N LEU A 754 -16.16 16.01 -27.70
CA LEU A 754 -17.41 16.74 -27.45
C LEU A 754 -18.47 15.78 -26.88
N GLY A 755 -18.65 14.60 -27.47
CA GLY A 755 -19.57 13.59 -26.98
C GLY A 755 -19.40 13.25 -25.50
N LYS A 756 -18.14 13.14 -25.04
CA LYS A 756 -17.84 12.85 -23.64
C LYS A 756 -18.34 13.95 -22.70
N VAL A 757 -17.99 15.22 -22.96
CA VAL A 757 -18.39 16.33 -22.05
C VAL A 757 -19.91 16.53 -21.98
N LEU A 758 -20.66 16.13 -23.01
CA LEU A 758 -22.12 16.27 -23.02
C LEU A 758 -22.83 15.39 -21.98
N VAL A 759 -22.16 14.41 -21.37
CA VAL A 759 -22.71 13.65 -20.23
C VAL A 759 -23.02 14.56 -19.03
N TYR A 760 -22.29 15.65 -18.87
CA TYR A 760 -22.44 16.61 -17.77
C TYR A 760 -23.48 17.72 -18.04
N THR A 761 -24.23 17.60 -19.14
CA THR A 761 -25.29 18.54 -19.48
C THR A 761 -26.43 18.48 -18.46
N PRO A 762 -26.96 19.63 -18.00
CA PRO A 762 -28.08 19.66 -17.06
C PRO A 762 -29.38 19.13 -17.69
N LYS A 763 -30.37 18.88 -16.82
CA LYS A 763 -31.72 18.48 -17.24
C LYS A 763 -32.41 19.60 -18.01
N ASP A 764 -33.33 19.21 -18.88
CA ASP A 764 -34.19 20.16 -19.59
C ASP A 764 -35.27 20.74 -18.67
N GLU A 765 -35.69 21.98 -18.92
CA GLU A 765 -36.82 22.58 -18.21
C GLU A 765 -38.13 21.81 -18.46
N GLY A 766 -38.28 21.17 -19.62
CA GLY A 766 -39.42 20.32 -20.00
C GLY A 766 -39.44 18.95 -19.31
N GLY A 767 -38.48 18.64 -18.44
CA GLY A 767 -38.47 17.41 -17.63
C GLY A 767 -37.65 16.27 -18.23
N LEU A 768 -37.10 16.40 -19.44
CA LEU A 768 -36.14 15.46 -19.99
C LEU A 768 -34.86 15.46 -19.14
N TRP A 769 -34.27 14.30 -18.90
CA TRP A 769 -33.09 14.12 -18.04
C TRP A 769 -31.81 14.79 -18.56
N ILE A 770 -31.84 15.35 -19.76
CA ILE A 770 -30.78 16.09 -20.44
C ILE A 770 -31.45 17.21 -21.26
N ASN A 771 -30.81 18.38 -21.37
CA ASN A 771 -31.32 19.49 -22.19
C ASN A 771 -31.68 19.06 -23.62
N LEU A 772 -32.81 19.55 -24.11
CA LEU A 772 -33.40 19.11 -25.38
C LEU A 772 -32.57 19.52 -26.60
N ALA A 773 -31.94 20.70 -26.61
CA ALA A 773 -31.07 21.10 -27.71
C ALA A 773 -29.82 20.23 -27.81
N VAL A 774 -29.20 19.89 -26.68
CA VAL A 774 -28.09 18.95 -26.62
C VAL A 774 -28.52 17.54 -27.07
N ALA A 775 -29.68 17.07 -26.60
CA ALA A 775 -30.21 15.77 -26.98
C ALA A 775 -30.50 15.67 -28.50
N LYS A 776 -30.98 16.76 -29.10
CA LYS A 776 -31.18 16.87 -30.56
C LYS A 776 -29.85 16.80 -31.32
N GLU A 777 -28.80 17.45 -30.82
CA GLU A 777 -27.47 17.39 -31.42
C GLU A 777 -26.89 15.96 -31.37
N ILE A 778 -27.00 15.28 -30.24
CA ILE A 778 -26.58 13.86 -30.10
C ILE A 778 -27.40 12.94 -31.03
N ASN A 779 -28.69 13.25 -31.23
CA ASN A 779 -29.59 12.48 -32.09
C ASN A 779 -29.39 12.73 -33.60
N SER A 780 -28.65 13.76 -33.99
CA SER A 780 -28.47 14.12 -35.41
C SER A 780 -27.84 12.96 -36.21
N PRO A 781 -28.22 12.75 -37.49
CA PRO A 781 -27.70 11.62 -38.28
C PRO A 781 -26.17 11.54 -38.35
N ASP A 782 -25.50 12.69 -38.44
CA ASP A 782 -24.05 12.88 -38.54
C ASP A 782 -23.30 12.79 -37.20
N SER A 783 -24.01 12.78 -36.07
CA SER A 783 -23.43 12.80 -34.71
C SER A 783 -23.00 11.42 -34.19
N LYS A 784 -22.48 10.54 -35.07
CA LYS A 784 -22.05 9.19 -34.68
C LYS A 784 -20.92 9.23 -33.64
N GLU A 785 -19.90 10.07 -33.86
CA GLU A 785 -18.77 10.15 -32.93
C GLU A 785 -19.15 10.81 -31.61
N ILE A 786 -20.05 11.80 -31.63
CA ILE A 786 -20.65 12.38 -30.41
C ILE A 786 -21.33 11.28 -29.58
N ARG A 787 -22.13 10.41 -30.23
CA ARG A 787 -22.78 9.27 -29.57
C ARG A 787 -21.79 8.27 -28.98
N ASN A 788 -20.69 7.99 -29.69
CA ASN A 788 -19.64 7.08 -29.19
C ASN A 788 -18.94 7.67 -27.96
N GLY A 789 -18.54 8.94 -28.02
CA GLY A 789 -17.92 9.64 -26.90
C GLY A 789 -18.83 9.69 -25.67
N PHE A 790 -20.10 10.04 -25.87
CA PHE A 790 -21.10 10.05 -24.81
C PHE A 790 -21.22 8.69 -24.12
N LYS A 791 -21.35 7.62 -24.92
CA LYS A 791 -21.45 6.25 -24.40
C LYS A 791 -20.22 5.87 -23.56
N ILE A 792 -19.01 6.16 -24.04
CA ILE A 792 -17.78 5.82 -23.33
C ILE A 792 -17.67 6.60 -22.02
N GLU A 793 -18.02 7.90 -22.01
CA GLU A 793 -17.95 8.71 -20.80
C GLU A 793 -18.95 8.26 -19.72
N VAL A 794 -20.13 7.76 -20.12
CA VAL A 794 -21.07 7.14 -19.17
C VAL A 794 -20.44 5.98 -18.40
N TYR A 795 -19.59 5.17 -19.04
CA TYR A 795 -18.87 4.11 -18.33
C TYR A 795 -17.70 4.66 -17.50
N ASN A 796 -16.89 5.55 -18.08
CA ASN A 796 -15.69 6.08 -17.42
C ASN A 796 -16.01 6.94 -16.18
N SER A 797 -17.11 7.68 -16.19
CA SER A 797 -17.56 8.50 -15.07
C SER A 797 -17.85 7.72 -13.79
N ARG A 798 -17.97 6.38 -13.86
CA ARG A 798 -18.08 5.50 -12.66
C ARG A 798 -16.73 5.25 -11.96
N GLY A 799 -15.61 5.54 -12.63
CA GLY A 799 -14.29 5.15 -12.16
C GLY A 799 -14.10 3.63 -12.08
N ALA A 800 -12.97 3.22 -11.48
CA ALA A 800 -12.70 1.81 -11.22
C ALA A 800 -13.68 1.28 -10.16
N HIS A 801 -14.46 0.26 -10.54
CA HIS A 801 -15.42 -0.37 -9.64
C HIS A 801 -15.41 -1.89 -9.81
N ILE A 802 -15.80 -2.59 -8.75
CA ILE A 802 -16.00 -4.03 -8.76
C ILE A 802 -17.51 -4.27 -8.70
N VAL A 803 -18.00 -5.05 -9.64
CA VAL A 803 -19.40 -5.48 -9.66
C VAL A 803 -19.61 -6.50 -8.56
N ASP A 804 -20.52 -6.20 -7.63
CA ASP A 804 -20.88 -7.08 -6.51
C ASP A 804 -21.50 -8.42 -7.01
N VAL A 805 -21.38 -9.48 -6.21
CA VAL A 805 -21.87 -10.84 -6.54
C VAL A 805 -23.37 -10.85 -6.86
N SER A 806 -24.15 -9.99 -6.21
CA SER A 806 -25.59 -9.84 -6.50
C SER A 806 -25.89 -9.10 -7.82
N GLY A 807 -24.92 -8.36 -8.35
CA GLY A 807 -25.04 -7.49 -9.52
C GLY A 807 -26.18 -6.47 -9.44
N ALA A 808 -26.62 -6.12 -8.23
CA ALA A 808 -27.81 -5.31 -7.99
C ALA A 808 -27.65 -3.85 -8.47
N GLN A 809 -26.45 -3.29 -8.34
CA GLN A 809 -26.15 -1.92 -8.76
C GLN A 809 -26.24 -1.79 -10.29
N GLU A 810 -25.71 -2.76 -11.01
CA GLU A 810 -25.70 -2.83 -12.47
C GLU A 810 -27.12 -3.00 -13.03
N ILE A 811 -27.96 -3.81 -12.37
CA ILE A 811 -29.39 -3.91 -12.70
C ILE A 811 -30.09 -2.56 -12.49
N LYS A 812 -29.80 -1.87 -11.39
CA LYS A 812 -30.37 -0.54 -11.13
C LYS A 812 -29.96 0.46 -12.22
N LEU A 813 -28.70 0.47 -12.63
CA LEU A 813 -28.20 1.33 -13.71
C LEU A 813 -28.83 0.99 -15.06
N SER A 814 -28.94 -0.30 -15.39
CA SER A 814 -29.63 -0.78 -16.58
C SER A 814 -31.06 -0.24 -16.65
N ASN A 815 -31.84 -0.39 -15.58
CA ASN A 815 -33.21 0.13 -15.50
C ASN A 815 -33.28 1.66 -15.66
N ILE A 816 -32.34 2.40 -15.06
CA ILE A 816 -32.28 3.86 -15.22
C ILE A 816 -32.08 4.23 -16.70
N TRP A 817 -31.14 3.57 -17.39
CA TRP A 817 -30.86 3.85 -18.79
C TRP A 817 -31.98 3.39 -19.73
N GLU A 818 -32.73 2.35 -19.38
CA GLU A 818 -33.91 1.93 -20.12
C GLU A 818 -35.05 2.95 -20.04
N VAL A 819 -35.28 3.52 -18.84
CA VAL A 819 -36.24 4.62 -18.66
C VAL A 819 -35.80 5.84 -19.47
N ARG A 820 -34.52 6.23 -19.37
CA ARG A 820 -33.94 7.33 -20.15
C ARG A 820 -34.08 7.13 -21.66
N ALA A 821 -33.92 5.90 -22.16
CA ALA A 821 -34.13 5.58 -23.56
C ALA A 821 -35.59 5.78 -23.98
N SER A 822 -36.54 5.37 -23.13
CA SER A 822 -37.98 5.53 -23.38
C SER A 822 -38.42 7.00 -23.37
N GLU A 823 -37.86 7.81 -22.47
CA GLU A 823 -38.07 9.26 -22.43
C GLU A 823 -37.56 9.92 -23.73
N LEU A 824 -36.38 9.54 -24.22
CA LEU A 824 -35.84 10.03 -25.49
C LEU A 824 -36.72 9.65 -26.70
N GLU A 825 -37.31 8.46 -26.72
CA GLU A 825 -38.22 8.07 -27.81
C GLU A 825 -39.51 8.85 -27.83
N THR A 826 -40.02 9.23 -26.65
CA THR A 826 -41.22 10.07 -26.53
C THR A 826 -40.98 11.43 -27.19
N GLU A 827 -39.74 11.92 -27.15
CA GLU A 827 -39.27 13.13 -27.85
C GLU A 827 -38.83 12.89 -29.30
N ALA A 828 -39.09 11.71 -29.87
CA ALA A 828 -38.66 11.28 -31.21
C ALA A 828 -37.13 11.30 -31.43
N LEU A 829 -36.33 11.18 -30.36
CA LEU A 829 -34.87 11.16 -30.40
C LEU A 829 -34.31 9.74 -30.52
N THR A 830 -34.73 9.02 -31.56
CA THR A 830 -34.54 7.57 -31.72
C THR A 830 -33.09 7.10 -31.80
N ARG A 831 -32.18 7.89 -32.39
CA ARG A 831 -30.76 7.52 -32.47
C ARG A 831 -30.07 7.64 -31.11
N PHE A 832 -30.43 8.65 -30.34
CA PHE A 832 -29.90 8.79 -28.98
C PHE A 832 -30.51 7.73 -28.04
N ALA A 833 -31.82 7.46 -28.19
CA ALA A 833 -32.47 6.38 -27.47
C ALA A 833 -31.80 5.01 -27.70
N SER A 834 -31.35 4.73 -28.93
CA SER A 834 -30.59 3.52 -29.25
C SER A 834 -29.31 3.39 -28.42
N ILE A 835 -28.55 4.49 -28.25
CA ILE A 835 -27.34 4.50 -27.43
C ILE A 835 -27.66 4.30 -25.95
N ALA A 836 -28.71 4.96 -25.45
CA ALA A 836 -29.17 4.75 -24.08
C ALA A 836 -29.55 3.27 -23.82
N ARG A 837 -30.15 2.59 -24.80
CA ARG A 837 -30.41 1.14 -24.71
C ARG A 837 -29.16 0.28 -24.75
N GLU A 838 -28.19 0.62 -25.59
CA GLU A 838 -26.89 -0.07 -25.59
C GLU A 838 -26.23 0.01 -24.21
N ILE A 839 -26.27 1.18 -23.57
CA ILE A 839 -25.78 1.38 -22.21
C ILE A 839 -26.55 0.51 -21.21
N SER A 840 -27.88 0.51 -21.28
CA SER A 840 -28.76 -0.33 -20.47
C SER A 840 -28.40 -1.82 -20.58
N ILE A 841 -28.20 -2.31 -21.79
CA ILE A 841 -27.86 -3.71 -22.07
C ILE A 841 -26.48 -4.08 -21.53
N GLU A 842 -25.48 -3.21 -21.65
CA GLU A 842 -24.13 -3.53 -21.18
C GLU A 842 -24.09 -3.65 -19.65
N TYR A 843 -24.76 -2.75 -18.90
CA TYR A 843 -24.86 -2.91 -17.44
C TYR A 843 -25.59 -4.20 -17.06
N LEU A 844 -26.67 -4.57 -17.76
CA LEU A 844 -27.32 -5.85 -17.51
C LEU A 844 -26.37 -7.03 -17.74
N ARG A 845 -25.56 -6.96 -18.80
CA ARG A 845 -24.56 -7.96 -19.14
C ARG A 845 -23.44 -8.07 -18.09
N GLU A 846 -23.01 -6.97 -17.50
CA GLU A 846 -22.04 -6.96 -16.39
C GLU A 846 -22.59 -7.70 -15.16
N SER A 847 -23.84 -7.42 -14.80
CA SER A 847 -24.56 -8.11 -13.70
C SER A 847 -24.61 -9.63 -13.91
N GLU A 848 -24.98 -10.06 -15.12
CA GLU A 848 -25.03 -11.47 -15.50
C GLU A 848 -23.66 -12.14 -15.46
N GLN A 849 -22.60 -11.43 -15.87
CA GLN A 849 -21.23 -11.97 -15.86
C GLN A 849 -20.74 -12.28 -14.45
N VAL A 850 -21.04 -11.43 -13.47
CA VAL A 850 -20.61 -11.66 -12.10
C VAL A 850 -21.41 -12.77 -11.42
N LYS A 851 -22.73 -12.81 -11.61
CA LYS A 851 -23.56 -13.95 -11.15
C LYS A 851 -23.12 -15.28 -11.75
N PHE A 852 -22.61 -15.26 -12.98
CA PHE A 852 -22.04 -16.44 -13.61
C PHE A 852 -20.69 -16.85 -13.00
N ARG A 853 -19.83 -15.88 -12.66
CA ARG A 853 -18.51 -16.13 -12.05
C ARG A 853 -18.62 -16.61 -10.60
N TYR A 854 -19.64 -16.17 -9.87
CA TYR A 854 -19.88 -16.49 -8.47
C TYR A 854 -21.33 -16.92 -8.27
N PRO A 855 -21.71 -18.14 -8.72
CA PRO A 855 -23.05 -18.65 -8.48
C PRO A 855 -23.25 -18.84 -6.97
N LEU A 856 -24.20 -18.09 -6.40
CA LEU A 856 -24.65 -18.21 -5.01
C LEU A 856 -25.29 -19.57 -4.73
#